data_AF-A0A1Q7MH46-F1
#
_entry.id   AF-A0A1Q7MH46-F1
#
_cell.length_a   1.000
_cell.length_b   1.000
_cell.length_c   1.000
_cell.angle_alpha   90.00
_cell.angle_beta   90.00
_cell.angle_gamma   90.00
#
_symmetry.space_group_name_H-M   'P 1'
#
loop_
_entity.id
_entity.type
_entity.pdbx_description
1 polymer ?
#
loop_
_entity_poly.entity_id
_entity_poly.type
_entity_poly.pdbx_seq_one_letter_code
_entity_poly.pdbx_strand_id
1 'polypeptide(L)'
;MASVGVHPATMEVLGGFLAVGVQMRLERPGKAGIVNAVDSIEPPIVKLIDGSVMRIESPQEAKALRDKIQKILFIGDLMVGYGEFLENNRALVPSGFVESWWAQLLEEKLRDPKTGNEAQPLNVSTERIHEFAKNPFSARPRASEAIGLSQSLGIPLHPVYTHFWSQVTVEDIHYLREKLIHYLDESCVLPYDEKLKDILEQARMPHKMVAGAIQLGDDDALVLRAILKLDTPGAQVMGDSSLEVLSLLAGFPIKNKAPIFVGARMGRPEKAKERIMTPRVHGLFPTGQAGGPRRDVIEASKKSVVTLELVDRVCPKCGRWESKLRCPACGQETRMSVTCSKCGQASHNSSSTCNGSLVAYRSINVNLVEMLEEAVGRLRLGKIEGMVKGVKGLINKTRMPEPLEKALLRAKSDVSVFKDGTLRFDASNAILTQFRPGEIGLSLEKAREIGYTIDMDGHELSNPRQLCAMEIQDLVVSEACGEYLLKVSRFLDDLLTSYYGLDKLYKASKKEDLIGHLVVGLSPHTSVGAVGRIIGFTKASVCYAHPLYHAAKRRDCDGDEDSVSLLLDVLLNFSREYLPDRIGGLMDAPLLLAPLLNATEVARQAFNIETITSFPIAFYEKTLVGASPKEVEDLVPTLNNARESLSGNWNIGFTHPTEDLDRARLTSAYKELPTMLDKVKEQLDLADKIVAVKGEEVARKVLGTHILRDLVGNLRTFTSQRSRCSKCNWKPRRAPLKGVCVKCGGKLGPTVFKAGVEKYLQVAFDMVKRYNVGEYYRQRLDLIKVELDQTFRPIEEDRTQTKLLVGDFA
;
A
#
# COMPACT_ATOMS: atom_id res chain seq x y z
N MET A 1 13.43 5.80 4.40
CA MET A 1 11.95 5.80 4.45
C MET A 1 11.47 4.85 3.35
N ALA A 2 11.08 3.64 3.73
CA ALA A 2 11.08 2.47 2.86
C ALA A 2 10.08 2.50 1.68
N SER A 3 10.44 3.17 0.58
CA SER A 3 9.68 3.20 -0.68
C SER A 3 10.53 2.63 -1.81
N VAL A 4 9.86 2.04 -2.81
CA VAL A 4 10.52 1.52 -4.02
C VAL A 4 9.82 2.02 -5.27
N GLY A 5 10.60 2.31 -6.31
CA GLY A 5 10.10 2.70 -7.63
C GLY A 5 10.02 1.51 -8.56
N VAL A 6 8.91 1.37 -9.27
CA VAL A 6 8.68 0.33 -10.29
C VAL A 6 8.09 0.98 -11.53
N HIS A 7 8.49 0.50 -12.71
CA HIS A 7 7.97 1.00 -13.96
C HIS A 7 6.45 0.71 -14.10
N PRO A 8 5.61 1.68 -14.52
CA PRO A 8 4.16 1.48 -14.66
C PRO A 8 3.77 0.29 -15.54
N ALA A 9 4.50 0.06 -16.64
CA ALA A 9 4.27 -1.09 -17.51
C ALA A 9 4.50 -2.43 -16.79
N THR A 10 5.46 -2.50 -15.87
CA THR A 10 5.70 -3.69 -15.03
C THR A 10 4.48 -4.03 -14.19
N MET A 11 3.81 -3.01 -13.63
CA MET A 11 2.61 -3.21 -12.81
C MET A 11 1.50 -3.91 -13.62
N GLU A 12 1.31 -3.53 -14.88
CA GLU A 12 0.31 -4.12 -15.77
C GLU A 12 0.74 -5.48 -16.34
N VAL A 13 2.02 -5.64 -16.72
CA VAL A 13 2.59 -6.92 -17.20
C VAL A 13 2.48 -8.01 -16.13
N LEU A 14 2.61 -7.64 -14.85
CA LEU A 14 2.42 -8.54 -13.71
C LEU A 14 0.93 -8.74 -13.35
N GLY A 15 0.01 -8.53 -14.29
CA GLY A 15 -1.42 -8.77 -14.12
C GLY A 15 -2.14 -7.76 -13.22
N GLY A 16 -1.53 -6.61 -12.94
CA GLY A 16 -2.08 -5.59 -12.05
C GLY A 16 -2.00 -5.92 -10.56
N PHE A 17 -1.23 -6.95 -10.17
CA PHE A 17 -1.06 -7.29 -8.75
C PHE A 17 -0.22 -6.26 -8.00
N LEU A 18 0.83 -5.74 -8.64
CA LEU A 18 1.52 -4.55 -8.17
C LEU A 18 0.71 -3.31 -8.58
N ALA A 19 0.58 -2.39 -7.64
CA ALA A 19 -0.08 -1.11 -7.82
C ALA A 19 0.55 -0.10 -6.87
N VAL A 20 0.34 1.19 -7.13
CA VAL A 20 0.75 2.26 -6.22
C VAL A 20 0.15 1.99 -4.83
N GLY A 21 1.00 1.95 -3.82
CA GLY A 21 0.59 1.67 -2.44
C GLY A 21 0.70 0.21 -1.99
N VAL A 22 0.98 -0.73 -2.90
CA VAL A 22 1.17 -2.13 -2.55
C VAL A 22 2.49 -2.29 -1.81
N GLN A 23 2.47 -2.98 -0.67
CA GLN A 23 3.68 -3.35 0.04
C GLN A 23 4.40 -4.46 -0.74
N MET A 24 5.68 -4.27 -1.02
CA MET A 24 6.55 -5.30 -1.58
C MET A 24 7.60 -5.71 -0.54
N ARG A 25 7.77 -7.01 -0.32
CA ARG A 25 8.84 -7.56 0.51
C ARG A 25 10.05 -7.84 -0.36
N LEU A 26 11.21 -7.39 0.08
CA LEU A 26 12.44 -7.44 -0.68
C LEU A 26 13.42 -8.42 -0.04
N GLU A 27 14.29 -8.99 -0.87
CA GLU A 27 15.44 -9.75 -0.40
C GLU A 27 16.51 -8.83 0.22
N ARG A 28 16.69 -7.64 -0.39
CA ARG A 28 17.69 -6.62 -0.02
C ARG A 28 17.27 -5.25 -0.58
N PRO A 29 17.81 -4.12 -0.04
CA PRO A 29 18.55 -3.99 1.21
C PRO A 29 17.65 -4.02 2.45
N GLY A 30 16.39 -3.59 2.31
CA GLY A 30 15.38 -3.57 3.37
C GLY A 30 14.43 -4.78 3.35
N LYS A 31 13.57 -4.88 4.37
CA LYS A 31 12.59 -5.99 4.49
C LYS A 31 11.36 -5.79 3.61
N ALA A 32 10.91 -4.56 3.48
CA ALA A 32 9.75 -4.20 2.69
C ALA A 32 9.81 -2.74 2.27
N GLY A 33 9.08 -2.38 1.22
CA GLY A 33 8.83 -1.00 0.83
C GLY A 33 7.51 -0.88 0.08
N ILE A 34 6.89 0.29 0.11
CA ILE A 34 5.70 0.57 -0.69
C ILE A 34 6.07 0.88 -2.14
N VAL A 35 5.27 0.37 -3.07
CA VAL A 35 5.48 0.59 -4.50
C VAL A 35 4.97 1.98 -4.91
N ASN A 36 5.83 2.72 -5.60
CA ASN A 36 5.51 3.94 -6.34
C ASN A 36 5.85 3.77 -7.83
N ALA A 37 5.21 4.57 -8.67
CA ALA A 37 5.41 4.55 -10.11
C ALA A 37 6.61 5.42 -10.49
N VAL A 38 7.53 4.88 -11.28
CA VAL A 38 8.64 5.63 -11.88
C VAL A 38 8.81 5.19 -13.32
N ASP A 39 8.46 6.05 -14.28
CA ASP A 39 8.46 5.75 -15.72
C ASP A 39 9.80 6.02 -16.42
N SER A 40 10.74 6.65 -15.73
CA SER A 40 12.09 6.92 -16.25
C SER A 40 13.06 5.73 -16.17
N ILE A 41 12.74 4.67 -15.42
CA ILE A 41 13.59 3.48 -15.24
C ILE A 41 13.34 2.40 -16.30
N GLU A 42 14.18 1.35 -16.33
CA GLU A 42 14.09 0.32 -17.37
C GLU A 42 12.74 -0.44 -17.32
N PRO A 43 11.98 -0.49 -18.43
CA PRO A 43 10.71 -1.21 -18.52
C PRO A 43 10.86 -2.74 -18.56
N PRO A 44 9.74 -3.50 -18.44
CA PRO A 44 9.77 -4.94 -18.62
C PRO A 44 10.03 -5.34 -20.08
N ILE A 45 10.63 -6.52 -20.26
CA ILE A 45 10.86 -7.16 -21.57
C ILE A 45 10.12 -8.49 -21.58
N VAL A 46 9.30 -8.71 -22.61
CA VAL A 46 8.40 -9.86 -22.72
C VAL A 46 8.60 -10.59 -24.04
N LYS A 47 8.37 -11.90 -24.02
CA LYS A 47 8.23 -12.76 -25.19
C LYS A 47 6.74 -12.98 -25.45
N LEU A 48 6.31 -12.70 -26.68
CA LEU A 48 4.95 -12.93 -27.14
C LEU A 48 4.77 -14.36 -27.65
N ILE A 49 3.51 -14.79 -27.79
CA ILE A 49 3.13 -16.14 -28.26
C ILE A 49 3.65 -16.43 -29.69
N ASP A 50 3.78 -15.40 -30.53
CA ASP A 50 4.34 -15.51 -31.88
C ASP A 50 5.89 -15.66 -31.89
N GLY A 51 6.54 -15.61 -30.72
CA GLY A 51 7.98 -15.69 -30.55
C GLY A 51 8.70 -14.34 -30.54
N SER A 52 8.02 -13.24 -30.84
CA SER A 52 8.58 -11.89 -30.83
C SER A 52 8.99 -11.47 -29.41
N VAL A 53 10.09 -10.73 -29.28
CA VAL A 53 10.55 -10.13 -28.01
C VAL A 53 10.35 -8.63 -28.07
N MET A 54 9.69 -8.08 -27.06
CA MET A 54 9.34 -6.67 -27.00
C MET A 54 9.68 -6.06 -25.65
N ARG A 55 10.24 -4.85 -25.70
CA ARG A 55 10.40 -3.94 -24.56
C ARG A 55 9.12 -3.12 -24.44
N ILE A 56 8.46 -3.14 -23.28
CA ILE A 56 7.12 -2.55 -23.10
C ILE A 56 7.23 -1.22 -22.35
N GLU A 57 7.18 -0.11 -23.10
CA GLU A 57 7.51 1.21 -22.55
C GLU A 57 6.31 1.93 -21.92
N SER A 58 5.08 1.46 -22.15
CA SER A 58 3.88 2.11 -21.63
C SER A 58 2.89 1.16 -20.95
N PRO A 59 2.17 1.62 -19.91
CA PRO A 59 1.11 0.82 -19.29
C PRO A 59 -0.05 0.54 -20.27
N GLN A 60 -0.29 1.39 -21.27
CA GLN A 60 -1.31 1.17 -22.31
C GLN A 60 -0.93 0.01 -23.23
N GLU A 61 0.33 -0.02 -23.68
CA GLU A 61 0.88 -1.13 -24.47
C GLU A 61 0.87 -2.44 -23.67
N ALA A 62 1.28 -2.40 -22.41
CA ALA A 62 1.22 -3.55 -21.50
C ALA A 62 -0.19 -4.15 -21.40
N LYS A 63 -1.23 -3.31 -21.31
CA LYS A 63 -2.63 -3.75 -21.30
C LYS A 63 -3.04 -4.40 -22.62
N ALA A 64 -2.67 -3.79 -23.75
CA ALA A 64 -3.02 -4.29 -25.08
C ALA A 64 -2.38 -5.65 -25.40
N LEU A 65 -1.20 -5.93 -24.84
CA LEU A 65 -0.43 -7.15 -25.08
C LEU A 65 -0.62 -8.23 -24.00
N ARG A 66 -1.36 -7.97 -22.90
CA ARG A 66 -1.47 -8.85 -21.73
C ARG A 66 -1.73 -10.33 -22.08
N ASP A 67 -2.68 -10.58 -22.98
CA ASP A 67 -3.08 -11.95 -23.36
C ASP A 67 -2.14 -12.58 -24.40
N LYS A 68 -1.28 -11.78 -25.01
CA LYS A 68 -0.27 -12.21 -25.99
C LYS A 68 1.09 -12.51 -25.34
N ILE A 69 1.29 -12.16 -24.06
CA ILE A 69 2.53 -12.42 -23.33
C ILE A 69 2.64 -13.91 -22.99
N GLN A 70 3.63 -14.57 -23.59
CA GLN A 70 3.99 -15.96 -23.31
C GLN A 70 4.93 -16.05 -22.09
N LYS A 71 6.00 -15.24 -22.08
CA LYS A 71 6.98 -15.20 -20.99
C LYS A 71 7.40 -13.77 -20.67
N ILE A 72 7.67 -13.50 -19.40
CA ILE A 72 8.26 -12.25 -18.92
C ILE A 72 9.75 -12.53 -18.72
N LEU A 73 10.55 -12.00 -19.64
CA LEU A 73 11.99 -12.22 -19.72
C LEU A 73 12.73 -11.34 -18.71
N PHE A 74 12.31 -10.08 -18.59
CA PHE A 74 12.79 -9.14 -17.60
C PHE A 74 11.60 -8.39 -17.01
N ILE A 75 11.56 -8.27 -15.68
CA ILE A 75 10.44 -7.62 -14.98
C ILE A 75 10.54 -6.09 -15.08
N GLY A 76 11.72 -5.55 -15.37
CA GLY A 76 12.01 -4.11 -15.26
C GLY A 76 12.86 -3.82 -14.02
N ASP A 77 13.28 -2.57 -13.93
CA ASP A 77 14.07 -2.08 -12.80
C ASP A 77 13.26 -1.99 -11.51
N LEU A 78 13.99 -2.13 -10.40
CA LEU A 78 13.50 -1.83 -9.07
C LEU A 78 14.37 -0.70 -8.49
N MET A 79 13.83 0.51 -8.44
CA MET A 79 14.52 1.65 -7.88
C MET A 79 14.48 1.59 -6.35
N VAL A 80 15.65 1.62 -5.73
CA VAL A 80 15.84 1.64 -4.28
C VAL A 80 16.74 2.80 -3.90
N GLY A 81 16.30 3.63 -2.96
CA GLY A 81 17.09 4.76 -2.48
C GLY A 81 18.35 4.32 -1.73
N TYR A 82 19.41 5.12 -1.83
CA TYR A 82 20.67 4.87 -1.11
C TYR A 82 20.44 4.84 0.41
N GLY A 83 19.56 5.69 0.92
CA GLY A 83 19.19 5.75 2.34
C GLY A 83 18.71 4.42 2.93
N GLU A 84 18.15 3.52 2.11
CA GLU A 84 17.72 2.19 2.58
C GLU A 84 18.91 1.24 2.81
N PHE A 85 20.01 1.37 2.05
CA PHE A 85 21.26 0.65 2.35
C PHE A 85 21.89 1.16 3.65
N LEU A 86 21.88 2.48 3.85
CA LEU A 86 22.42 3.12 5.05
C LEU A 86 21.63 2.74 6.31
N GLU A 87 20.29 2.82 6.28
CA GLU A 87 19.41 2.45 7.40
C GLU A 87 19.58 0.98 7.79
N ASN A 88 19.59 0.07 6.81
CA ASN A 88 19.70 -1.36 7.07
C ASN A 88 21.14 -1.84 7.24
N ASN A 89 22.13 -0.93 7.13
CA ASN A 89 23.56 -1.20 7.17
C ASN A 89 23.96 -2.39 6.27
N ARG A 90 23.43 -2.40 5.04
CA ARG A 90 23.74 -3.41 4.02
C ARG A 90 24.81 -2.87 3.08
N ALA A 91 25.79 -3.70 2.74
CA ALA A 91 26.77 -3.37 1.73
C ALA A 91 26.07 -2.99 0.42
N LEU A 92 26.64 -2.00 -0.28
CA LEU A 92 26.17 -1.61 -1.60
C LEU A 92 26.32 -2.81 -2.55
N VAL A 93 25.45 -2.87 -3.53
CA VAL A 93 25.53 -3.87 -4.60
C VAL A 93 25.91 -3.18 -5.90
N PRO A 94 26.62 -3.85 -6.82
CA PRO A 94 26.96 -3.28 -8.12
C PRO A 94 25.74 -2.66 -8.79
N SER A 95 25.81 -1.37 -9.09
CA SER A 95 24.77 -0.68 -9.84
C SER A 95 24.70 -1.21 -11.27
N GLY A 96 23.48 -1.31 -11.81
CA GLY A 96 23.29 -1.38 -13.25
C GLY A 96 23.87 -0.16 -13.95
N PHE A 97 24.18 -0.30 -15.24
CA PHE A 97 24.60 0.82 -16.06
C PHE A 97 23.36 1.60 -16.51
N VAL A 98 23.17 2.79 -15.93
CA VAL A 98 21.99 3.63 -16.06
C VAL A 98 22.32 4.99 -16.69
N GLU A 99 21.29 5.68 -17.18
CA GLU A 99 21.39 6.92 -17.94
C GLU A 99 22.07 8.03 -17.12
N SER A 100 21.77 8.11 -15.82
CA SER A 100 22.41 9.07 -14.90
C SER A 100 23.91 8.81 -14.74
N TRP A 101 24.36 7.55 -14.74
CA TRP A 101 25.80 7.23 -14.72
C TRP A 101 26.46 7.60 -16.05
N TRP A 102 25.85 7.26 -17.17
CA TRP A 102 26.36 7.61 -18.50
C TRP A 102 26.47 9.13 -18.68
N ALA A 103 25.48 9.89 -18.22
CA ALA A 103 25.46 11.35 -18.28
C ALA A 103 26.61 11.99 -17.49
N GLN A 104 26.94 11.44 -16.32
CA GLN A 104 28.08 11.91 -15.53
C GLN A 104 29.42 11.63 -16.24
N LEU A 105 29.57 10.46 -16.87
CA LEU A 105 30.75 10.13 -17.67
C LEU A 105 30.90 11.06 -18.88
N LEU A 106 29.79 11.39 -19.54
CA LEU A 106 29.77 12.37 -20.63
C LEU A 106 30.17 13.76 -20.11
N GLU A 107 29.58 14.21 -19.01
CA GLU A 107 29.88 15.51 -18.40
C GLU A 107 31.35 15.64 -17.99
N GLU A 108 31.94 14.58 -17.43
CA GLU A 108 33.37 14.53 -17.09
C GLU A 108 34.26 14.71 -18.33
N LYS A 109 33.93 14.06 -19.45
CA LYS A 109 34.66 14.22 -20.72
C LYS A 109 34.49 15.60 -21.34
N LEU A 110 33.32 16.20 -21.25
CA LEU A 110 33.08 17.54 -21.77
C LEU A 110 33.85 18.63 -21.01
N ARG A 111 34.21 18.38 -19.74
CA ARG A 111 35.01 19.30 -18.92
C ARG A 111 36.50 19.26 -19.25
N ASP A 112 36.99 18.20 -19.91
CA ASP A 112 38.41 18.07 -20.26
C ASP A 112 38.74 18.97 -21.48
N PRO A 113 39.62 19.99 -21.32
CA PRO A 113 39.95 20.94 -22.37
C PRO A 113 40.56 20.32 -23.63
N LYS A 114 41.14 19.11 -23.52
CA LYS A 114 41.76 18.41 -24.65
C LYS A 114 40.74 17.72 -25.55
N THR A 115 39.64 17.23 -24.97
CA THR A 115 38.60 16.50 -25.71
C THR A 115 37.41 17.39 -26.08
N GLY A 116 37.15 18.47 -25.34
CA GLY A 116 36.04 19.40 -25.60
C GLY A 116 36.10 20.14 -26.95
N ASN A 117 37.29 20.28 -27.56
CA ASN A 117 37.46 20.90 -28.88
C ASN A 117 37.60 19.91 -30.05
N GLU A 118 37.95 18.65 -29.79
CA GLU A 118 38.19 17.63 -30.83
C GLU A 118 36.98 16.69 -31.03
N ALA A 119 36.02 16.68 -30.11
CA ALA A 119 34.87 15.80 -30.15
C ALA A 119 33.59 16.53 -30.59
N GLN A 120 33.52 16.87 -31.88
CA GLN A 120 32.21 16.91 -32.54
C GLN A 120 32.00 15.54 -33.18
N PRO A 121 31.17 14.65 -32.60
CA PRO A 121 30.70 13.48 -33.32
C PRO A 121 30.12 13.97 -34.65
N LEU A 122 30.40 13.26 -35.75
CA LEU A 122 29.86 13.58 -37.08
C LEU A 122 28.34 13.75 -36.95
N ASN A 123 27.86 15.01 -36.95
CA ASN A 123 26.45 15.45 -36.98
C ASN A 123 25.69 15.67 -35.64
N VAL A 124 26.34 15.97 -34.50
CA VAL A 124 25.61 16.38 -33.26
C VAL A 124 26.04 17.77 -32.81
N SER A 125 25.08 18.67 -32.53
CA SER A 125 25.37 20.03 -32.04
C SER A 125 25.83 20.02 -30.60
N THR A 126 26.65 21.01 -30.22
CA THR A 126 27.17 21.18 -28.86
C THR A 126 26.05 21.32 -27.83
N GLU A 127 24.96 22.01 -28.17
CA GLU A 127 23.81 22.21 -27.28
C GLU A 127 23.14 20.88 -26.96
N ARG A 128 22.96 20.02 -27.97
CA ARG A 128 22.34 18.71 -27.84
C ARG A 128 23.18 17.76 -26.98
N ILE A 129 24.51 17.82 -27.10
CA ILE A 129 25.42 17.03 -26.24
C ILE A 129 25.30 17.48 -24.77
N HIS A 130 25.25 18.79 -24.51
CA HIS A 130 25.03 19.32 -23.16
C HIS A 130 23.64 18.96 -22.61
N GLU A 131 22.63 18.90 -23.48
CA GLU A 131 21.29 18.47 -23.12
C GLU A 131 21.26 17.01 -22.64
N PHE A 132 21.98 16.11 -23.32
CA PHE A 132 22.12 14.71 -22.90
C PHE A 132 22.73 14.55 -21.50
N ALA A 133 23.71 15.39 -21.16
CA ALA A 133 24.33 15.38 -19.84
C ALA A 133 23.42 15.95 -18.74
N LYS A 134 22.67 17.02 -19.04
CA LYS A 134 21.80 17.70 -18.06
C LYS A 134 20.46 16.98 -17.83
N ASN A 135 19.88 16.43 -18.89
CA ASN A 135 18.53 15.86 -18.88
C ASN A 135 18.51 14.42 -19.45
N PRO A 136 19.22 13.47 -18.81
CA PRO A 136 19.51 12.17 -19.41
C PRO A 136 18.28 11.28 -19.65
N PHE A 137 17.18 11.52 -18.96
CA PHE A 137 15.95 10.72 -19.10
C PHE A 137 15.04 11.21 -20.22
N SER A 138 15.03 12.53 -20.51
CA SER A 138 14.18 13.13 -21.54
C SER A 138 14.92 13.37 -22.85
N ALA A 139 16.22 13.70 -22.81
CA ALA A 139 17.04 13.90 -23.99
C ALA A 139 17.87 12.64 -24.28
N ARG A 140 17.28 11.69 -25.02
CA ARG A 140 17.93 10.43 -25.39
C ARG A 140 18.68 10.56 -26.75
N PRO A 141 19.95 10.14 -26.85
CA PRO A 141 20.65 10.11 -28.12
C PRO A 141 20.07 9.01 -29.03
N ARG A 142 20.11 9.23 -30.34
CA ARG A 142 19.85 8.16 -31.33
C ARG A 142 20.99 7.14 -31.33
N ALA A 143 20.78 5.94 -31.87
CA ALA A 143 21.79 4.88 -31.89
C ALA A 143 23.10 5.34 -32.56
N SER A 144 23.01 6.03 -33.69
CA SER A 144 24.16 6.61 -34.39
C SER A 144 24.89 7.68 -33.58
N GLU A 145 24.15 8.52 -32.85
CA GLU A 145 24.71 9.56 -31.96
C GLU A 145 25.43 8.92 -30.77
N ALA A 146 24.83 7.89 -30.15
CA ALA A 146 25.41 7.16 -29.04
C ALA A 146 26.72 6.45 -29.43
N ILE A 147 26.75 5.78 -30.58
CA ILE A 147 27.96 5.11 -31.08
C ILE A 147 29.04 6.12 -31.46
N GLY A 148 28.65 7.21 -32.13
CA GLY A 148 29.58 8.29 -32.48
C GLY A 148 30.24 8.89 -31.24
N LEU A 149 29.47 9.16 -30.18
CA LEU A 149 29.98 9.64 -28.90
C LEU A 149 30.92 8.64 -28.24
N SER A 150 30.56 7.35 -28.22
CA SER A 150 31.43 6.31 -27.64
C SER A 150 32.74 6.15 -28.39
N GLN A 151 32.72 6.23 -29.73
CA GLN A 151 33.93 6.17 -30.56
C GLN A 151 34.81 7.40 -30.42
N SER A 152 34.23 8.60 -30.35
CA SER A 152 35.00 9.85 -30.29
C SER A 152 35.53 10.16 -28.89
N LEU A 153 34.75 9.88 -27.85
CA LEU A 153 35.06 10.26 -26.46
C LEU A 153 35.59 9.08 -25.62
N GLY A 154 35.51 7.85 -26.14
CA GLY A 154 35.88 6.64 -25.40
C GLY A 154 34.95 6.35 -24.21
N ILE A 155 33.77 6.95 -24.16
CA ILE A 155 32.76 6.67 -23.12
C ILE A 155 32.01 5.38 -23.45
N PRO A 156 31.44 4.68 -22.44
CA PRO A 156 30.66 3.49 -22.71
C PRO A 156 29.44 3.75 -23.60
N LEU A 157 28.99 2.71 -24.31
CA LEU A 157 27.75 2.77 -25.09
C LEU A 157 26.57 3.18 -24.21
N HIS A 158 25.68 4.02 -24.73
CA HIS A 158 24.52 4.50 -23.96
C HIS A 158 23.66 3.32 -23.41
N PRO A 159 23.17 3.40 -22.16
CA PRO A 159 22.42 2.33 -21.50
C PRO A 159 21.21 1.80 -22.24
N VAL A 160 20.46 2.66 -22.95
CA VAL A 160 19.29 2.25 -23.76
C VAL A 160 19.66 1.26 -24.87
N TYR A 161 20.88 1.35 -25.40
CA TYR A 161 21.39 0.49 -26.47
C TYR A 161 22.28 -0.64 -25.93
N THR A 162 22.41 -0.76 -24.61
CA THR A 162 23.23 -1.79 -23.96
C THR A 162 22.35 -2.93 -23.48
N HIS A 163 22.43 -4.07 -24.17
CA HIS A 163 21.69 -5.30 -23.87
C HIS A 163 22.34 -6.14 -22.76
N PHE A 164 21.70 -7.23 -22.36
CA PHE A 164 22.10 -8.08 -21.23
C PHE A 164 23.22 -9.06 -21.60
N TRP A 165 24.31 -8.54 -22.18
CA TRP A 165 25.43 -9.33 -22.69
C TRP A 165 26.17 -10.15 -21.62
N SER A 166 26.03 -9.80 -20.34
CA SER A 166 26.56 -10.61 -19.23
C SER A 166 25.85 -11.95 -19.05
N GLN A 167 24.69 -12.15 -19.68
CA GLN A 167 23.93 -13.40 -19.66
C GLN A 167 24.23 -14.31 -20.87
N VAL A 168 24.99 -13.82 -21.85
CA VAL A 168 25.39 -14.55 -23.05
C VAL A 168 26.82 -15.05 -22.87
N THR A 169 27.16 -16.25 -23.34
CA THR A 169 28.54 -16.76 -23.23
C THR A 169 29.45 -16.20 -24.33
N VAL A 170 30.77 -16.34 -24.16
CA VAL A 170 31.75 -15.90 -25.15
C VAL A 170 31.61 -16.70 -26.46
N GLU A 171 31.38 -18.01 -26.37
CA GLU A 171 31.16 -18.87 -27.54
C GLU A 171 29.93 -18.43 -28.32
N ASP A 172 28.88 -18.02 -27.61
CA ASP A 172 27.64 -17.55 -28.20
C ASP A 172 27.80 -16.18 -28.87
N ILE A 173 28.65 -15.29 -28.35
CA ILE A 173 29.01 -14.04 -29.03
C ILE A 173 29.77 -14.33 -30.33
N HIS A 174 30.71 -15.27 -30.33
CA HIS A 174 31.42 -15.66 -31.55
C HIS A 174 30.48 -16.26 -32.59
N TYR A 175 29.55 -17.13 -32.17
CA TYR A 175 28.52 -17.70 -33.03
C TYR A 175 27.60 -16.61 -33.60
N LEU A 176 27.13 -15.68 -32.76
CA LEU A 176 26.32 -14.54 -33.18
C LEU A 176 27.05 -13.72 -34.24
N ARG A 177 28.32 -13.39 -33.99
CA ARG A 177 29.16 -12.62 -34.92
C ARG A 177 29.33 -13.32 -36.26
N GLU A 178 29.64 -14.61 -36.27
CA GLU A 178 29.80 -15.41 -37.49
C GLU A 178 28.53 -15.37 -38.34
N LYS A 179 27.35 -15.56 -37.73
CA LYS A 179 26.07 -15.52 -38.44
C LYS A 179 25.74 -14.12 -38.95
N LEU A 180 25.94 -13.09 -38.15
CA LEU A 180 25.59 -11.72 -38.53
C LEU A 180 26.48 -11.17 -39.65
N ILE A 181 27.75 -11.59 -39.76
CA ILE A 181 28.61 -11.24 -40.92
C ILE A 181 27.98 -11.72 -42.24
N HIS A 182 27.30 -12.87 -42.24
CA HIS A 182 26.71 -13.44 -43.45
C HIS A 182 25.29 -12.95 -43.73
N TYR A 183 24.50 -12.68 -42.69
CA TYR A 183 23.06 -12.46 -42.83
C TYR A 183 22.58 -11.04 -42.52
N LEU A 184 23.34 -10.23 -41.77
CA LEU A 184 22.87 -8.90 -41.37
C LEU A 184 23.12 -7.87 -42.48
N ASP A 185 22.20 -7.82 -43.44
CA ASP A 185 22.15 -6.80 -44.48
C ASP A 185 21.29 -5.59 -44.08
N GLU A 186 21.05 -4.64 -45.01
CA GLU A 186 20.22 -3.46 -44.77
C GLU A 186 18.75 -3.78 -44.46
N SER A 187 18.27 -4.99 -44.79
CA SER A 187 16.90 -5.40 -44.49
C SER A 187 16.69 -5.74 -43.00
N CYS A 188 17.78 -5.93 -42.25
CA CYS A 188 17.76 -6.30 -40.83
C CYS A 188 16.97 -7.60 -40.54
N VAL A 189 16.83 -8.48 -41.55
CA VAL A 189 16.14 -9.77 -41.44
C VAL A 189 17.16 -10.91 -41.39
N LEU A 190 17.05 -11.74 -40.37
CA LEU A 190 17.89 -12.91 -40.14
C LEU A 190 17.06 -14.18 -40.33
N PRO A 191 17.63 -15.24 -40.95
CA PRO A 191 16.96 -16.53 -41.01
C PRO A 191 16.74 -17.08 -39.61
N TYR A 192 15.68 -17.87 -39.42
CA TYR A 192 15.45 -18.52 -38.14
C TYR A 192 16.51 -19.59 -37.89
N ASP A 193 17.21 -19.41 -36.77
CA ASP A 193 18.15 -20.35 -36.20
C ASP A 193 17.85 -20.41 -34.69
N GLU A 194 17.65 -21.62 -34.17
CA GLU A 194 17.24 -21.83 -32.77
C GLU A 194 18.27 -21.25 -31.81
N LYS A 195 19.56 -21.49 -32.08
CA LYS A 195 20.65 -20.96 -31.27
C LYS A 195 20.73 -19.43 -31.33
N LEU A 196 20.59 -18.83 -32.52
CA LEU A 196 20.52 -17.37 -32.67
C LEU A 196 19.35 -16.78 -31.87
N LYS A 197 18.17 -17.41 -31.95
CA LYS A 197 16.98 -16.97 -31.21
C LYS A 197 17.21 -17.00 -29.70
N ASP A 198 17.82 -18.07 -29.19
CA ASP A 198 18.15 -18.22 -27.78
C ASP A 198 19.13 -17.13 -27.31
N ILE A 199 20.16 -16.83 -28.09
CA ILE A 199 21.14 -15.77 -27.78
C ILE A 199 20.45 -14.40 -27.68
N LEU A 200 19.59 -14.07 -28.64
CA LEU A 200 18.84 -12.81 -28.63
C LEU A 200 17.87 -12.72 -27.44
N GLU A 201 17.22 -13.85 -27.07
CA GLU A 201 16.37 -13.94 -25.88
C GLU A 201 17.15 -13.82 -24.57
N GLN A 202 18.36 -14.37 -24.48
CA GLN A 202 19.26 -14.23 -23.33
C GLN A 202 19.76 -12.79 -23.18
N ALA A 203 20.17 -12.16 -24.29
CA ALA A 203 20.54 -10.75 -24.34
C ALA A 203 19.36 -9.80 -24.07
N ARG A 204 18.12 -10.32 -24.08
CA ARG A 204 16.86 -9.56 -23.96
C ARG A 204 16.67 -8.54 -25.09
N MET A 205 17.25 -8.80 -26.25
CA MET A 205 17.19 -7.89 -27.40
C MET A 205 15.80 -7.93 -28.04
N PRO A 206 15.12 -6.79 -28.23
CA PRO A 206 13.84 -6.73 -28.94
C PRO A 206 13.98 -7.18 -30.40
N HIS A 207 13.04 -8.01 -30.87
CA HIS A 207 12.97 -8.47 -32.26
C HIS A 207 11.58 -9.02 -32.59
N LYS A 208 11.20 -8.97 -33.86
CA LYS A 208 9.90 -9.46 -34.36
C LYS A 208 10.06 -10.74 -35.17
N MET A 209 9.03 -11.59 -35.13
CA MET A 209 8.94 -12.75 -36.03
C MET A 209 8.09 -12.39 -37.25
N VAL A 210 8.69 -12.37 -38.44
CA VAL A 210 7.99 -12.05 -39.70
C VAL A 210 8.23 -13.16 -40.72
N ALA A 211 7.13 -13.78 -41.18
CA ALA A 211 7.18 -14.90 -42.14
C ALA A 211 8.16 -16.04 -41.73
N GLY A 212 8.32 -16.27 -40.42
CA GLY A 212 9.23 -17.28 -39.88
C GLY A 212 10.70 -16.85 -39.81
N ALA A 213 11.04 -15.59 -40.10
CA ALA A 213 12.37 -15.01 -39.94
C ALA A 213 12.41 -14.04 -38.74
N ILE A 214 13.62 -13.74 -38.25
CA ILE A 214 13.86 -12.81 -37.14
C ILE A 214 14.15 -11.43 -37.72
N GLN A 215 13.32 -10.44 -37.42
CA GLN A 215 13.53 -9.05 -37.81
C GLN A 215 14.02 -8.23 -36.61
N LEU A 216 15.20 -7.63 -36.74
CA LEU A 216 15.75 -6.69 -35.77
C LEU A 216 15.24 -5.27 -36.03
N GLY A 217 15.23 -4.43 -35.00
CA GLY A 217 15.04 -3.00 -35.19
C GLY A 217 16.26 -2.35 -35.82
N ASP A 218 16.06 -1.28 -36.59
CA ASP A 218 17.15 -0.58 -37.30
C ASP A 218 18.25 -0.10 -36.33
N ASP A 219 17.87 0.46 -35.18
CA ASP A 219 18.79 0.90 -34.13
C ASP A 219 19.60 -0.28 -33.54
N ASP A 220 18.95 -1.41 -33.25
CA ASP A 220 19.61 -2.60 -32.69
C ASP A 220 20.57 -3.24 -33.69
N ALA A 221 20.19 -3.29 -34.97
CA ALA A 221 21.05 -3.77 -36.05
C ALA A 221 22.29 -2.88 -36.23
N LEU A 222 22.10 -1.56 -36.16
CA LEU A 222 23.18 -0.58 -36.22
C LEU A 222 24.15 -0.75 -35.03
N VAL A 223 23.62 -0.92 -33.82
CA VAL A 223 24.42 -1.20 -32.61
C VAL A 223 25.18 -2.51 -32.75
N LEU A 224 24.55 -3.59 -33.21
CA LEU A 224 25.20 -4.88 -33.42
C LEU A 224 26.37 -4.80 -34.42
N ARG A 225 26.19 -4.08 -35.53
CA ARG A 225 27.26 -3.84 -36.52
C ARG A 225 28.47 -3.17 -35.86
N ALA A 226 28.22 -2.16 -35.04
CA ALA A 226 29.28 -1.42 -34.35
C ALA A 226 29.98 -2.27 -33.28
N ILE A 227 29.24 -2.93 -32.39
CA ILE A 227 29.86 -3.64 -31.24
C ILE A 227 30.55 -4.95 -31.64
N LEU A 228 30.07 -5.62 -32.69
CA LEU A 228 30.68 -6.86 -33.18
C LEU A 228 31.72 -6.63 -34.29
N LYS A 229 31.88 -5.37 -34.73
CA LYS A 229 32.80 -4.97 -35.80
C LYS A 229 32.67 -5.88 -37.01
N LEU A 230 31.45 -5.92 -37.57
CA LEU A 230 31.10 -6.84 -38.67
C LEU A 230 31.86 -6.51 -39.98
N ASP A 231 32.30 -5.25 -40.13
CA ASP A 231 33.08 -4.79 -41.29
C ASP A 231 34.49 -5.41 -41.36
N THR A 232 34.95 -6.09 -40.31
CA THR A 232 36.28 -6.72 -40.26
C THR A 232 36.19 -8.22 -39.91
N PRO A 233 35.76 -9.09 -40.85
CA PRO A 233 35.45 -10.50 -40.56
C PRO A 233 36.61 -11.30 -39.94
N GLY A 234 37.85 -10.98 -40.29
CA GLY A 234 39.05 -11.68 -39.82
C GLY A 234 39.53 -11.34 -38.41
N ALA A 235 38.92 -10.36 -37.71
CA ALA A 235 39.33 -10.00 -36.35
C ALA A 235 38.94 -11.13 -35.37
N GLN A 236 39.93 -11.82 -34.80
CA GLN A 236 39.72 -12.72 -33.66
C GLN A 236 40.14 -12.01 -32.38
N VAL A 237 39.24 -11.98 -31.41
CA VAL A 237 39.46 -11.37 -30.11
C VAL A 237 39.19 -12.45 -29.06
N MET A 238 40.14 -12.66 -28.16
CA MET A 238 39.96 -13.49 -26.98
C MET A 238 39.85 -12.58 -25.75
N GLY A 239 38.94 -12.92 -24.85
CA GLY A 239 38.72 -12.22 -23.58
C GLY A 239 38.07 -13.16 -22.58
N ASP A 240 38.16 -12.82 -21.30
CA ASP A 240 37.69 -13.67 -20.19
C ASP A 240 36.16 -13.55 -19.98
N SER A 241 35.55 -12.51 -20.54
CA SER A 241 34.11 -12.27 -20.45
C SER A 241 33.51 -11.71 -21.73
N SER A 242 32.21 -11.95 -21.89
CA SER A 242 31.39 -11.44 -22.99
C SER A 242 31.49 -9.93 -23.17
N LEU A 243 31.49 -9.17 -22.07
CA LEU A 243 31.59 -7.71 -22.09
C LEU A 243 32.99 -7.24 -22.54
N GLU A 244 34.03 -7.94 -22.14
CA GLU A 244 35.41 -7.64 -22.55
C GLU A 244 35.61 -7.88 -24.05
N VAL A 245 35.16 -9.04 -24.55
CA VAL A 245 35.21 -9.37 -25.98
C VAL A 245 34.46 -8.33 -26.81
N LEU A 246 33.25 -7.93 -26.39
CA LEU A 246 32.49 -6.89 -27.06
C LEU A 246 33.18 -5.53 -27.01
N SER A 247 33.77 -5.15 -25.86
CA SER A 247 34.48 -3.86 -25.73
C SER A 247 35.72 -3.79 -26.64
N LEU A 248 36.48 -4.89 -26.71
CA LEU A 248 37.67 -5.02 -27.56
C LEU A 248 37.31 -4.99 -29.05
N LEU A 249 36.21 -5.64 -29.44
CA LEU A 249 35.70 -5.60 -30.82
C LEU A 249 35.19 -4.19 -31.18
N ALA A 250 34.36 -3.59 -30.33
CA ALA A 250 33.77 -2.28 -30.56
C ALA A 250 34.80 -1.13 -30.61
N GLY A 251 35.91 -1.27 -29.87
CA GLY A 251 36.89 -0.21 -29.68
C GLY A 251 36.49 0.83 -28.62
N PHE A 252 35.40 0.60 -27.90
CA PHE A 252 34.92 1.42 -26.78
C PHE A 252 34.28 0.53 -25.71
N PRO A 253 34.17 0.99 -24.45
CA PRO A 253 33.69 0.14 -23.36
C PRO A 253 32.20 -0.25 -23.50
N ILE A 254 31.88 -1.52 -23.23
CA ILE A 254 30.51 -2.01 -23.03
C ILE A 254 30.33 -2.39 -21.56
N LYS A 255 29.43 -1.70 -20.86
CA LYS A 255 29.18 -1.90 -19.44
C LYS A 255 28.12 -2.98 -19.19
N ASN A 256 28.12 -3.55 -18.00
CA ASN A 256 27.10 -4.52 -17.59
C ASN A 256 25.78 -3.79 -17.28
N LYS A 257 24.75 -4.01 -18.10
CA LYS A 257 23.42 -3.40 -17.93
C LYS A 257 22.79 -3.77 -16.58
N ALA A 258 22.83 -5.05 -16.21
CA ALA A 258 22.18 -5.58 -15.01
C ALA A 258 23.08 -6.61 -14.30
N PRO A 259 24.03 -6.16 -13.46
CA PRO A 259 24.95 -7.06 -12.75
C PRO A 259 24.27 -7.84 -11.61
N ILE A 260 23.17 -7.33 -11.04
CA ILE A 260 22.46 -7.92 -9.90
C ILE A 260 20.96 -7.93 -10.16
N PHE A 261 20.31 -9.03 -9.76
CA PHE A 261 18.85 -9.15 -9.69
C PHE A 261 18.40 -9.25 -8.24
N VAL A 262 17.30 -8.59 -7.89
CA VAL A 262 16.76 -8.57 -6.52
C VAL A 262 15.46 -9.36 -6.46
N GLY A 263 15.39 -10.35 -5.57
CA GLY A 263 14.14 -11.06 -5.30
C GLY A 263 13.12 -10.18 -4.59
N ALA A 264 11.87 -10.25 -5.04
CA ALA A 264 10.76 -9.54 -4.41
C ALA A 264 9.47 -10.38 -4.35
N ARG A 265 8.62 -10.08 -3.38
CA ARG A 265 7.31 -10.71 -3.20
C ARG A 265 6.26 -9.67 -2.81
N MET A 266 5.09 -9.73 -3.43
CA MET A 266 3.94 -8.94 -2.99
C MET A 266 3.56 -9.26 -1.53
N GLY A 267 3.48 -8.21 -0.71
CA GLY A 267 3.07 -8.24 0.68
C GLY A 267 1.59 -7.91 0.82
N ARG A 268 1.29 -6.86 1.58
CA ARG A 268 -0.07 -6.35 1.78
C ARG A 268 -0.51 -5.48 0.59
N PRO A 269 -1.76 -5.59 0.11
CA PRO A 269 -2.29 -4.65 -0.86
C PRO A 269 -2.45 -3.26 -0.21
N GLU A 270 -2.53 -2.24 -1.05
CA GLU A 270 -2.82 -0.87 -0.68
C GLU A 270 -4.16 -0.75 0.06
N LYS A 271 -4.40 0.32 0.81
CA LYS A 271 -5.67 0.51 1.54
C LYS A 271 -6.05 1.98 1.58
N ALA A 272 -7.31 2.25 1.28
CA ALA A 272 -7.99 3.52 1.53
C ALA A 272 -9.43 3.20 1.93
N LYS A 273 -9.76 3.25 3.22
CA LYS A 273 -11.12 2.94 3.70
C LYS A 273 -11.44 3.59 5.03
N GLU A 274 -12.73 3.86 5.22
CA GLU A 274 -13.30 4.28 6.51
C GLU A 274 -12.91 3.30 7.64
N ARG A 275 -12.52 3.84 8.81
CA ARG A 275 -12.25 3.03 9.99
C ARG A 275 -13.56 2.68 10.70
N ILE A 276 -14.19 1.61 10.24
CA ILE A 276 -15.49 1.16 10.74
C ILE A 276 -15.30 0.10 11.83
N MET A 277 -15.93 0.30 13.00
CA MET A 277 -16.06 -0.77 14.00
C MET A 277 -16.87 -1.94 13.42
N THR A 278 -16.56 -3.18 13.80
CA THR A 278 -17.38 -4.34 13.38
C THR A 278 -18.29 -4.78 14.52
N PRO A 279 -19.62 -4.66 14.39
CA PRO A 279 -20.42 -4.03 13.33
C PRO A 279 -20.40 -2.50 13.37
N ARG A 280 -20.80 -1.83 12.28
CA ARG A 280 -20.83 -0.36 12.13
C ARG A 280 -21.62 0.30 13.27
N VAL A 281 -21.09 1.39 13.83
CA VAL A 281 -21.67 2.14 14.97
C VAL A 281 -21.76 3.62 14.60
N HIS A 282 -22.89 4.26 14.88
CA HIS A 282 -23.11 5.70 14.71
C HIS A 282 -22.95 6.48 16.03
N GLY A 283 -23.16 5.84 17.19
CA GLY A 283 -22.95 6.49 18.47
C GLY A 283 -22.55 5.53 19.57
N LEU A 284 -21.76 6.03 20.52
CA LEU A 284 -21.35 5.27 21.72
C LEU A 284 -22.47 5.28 22.77
N PHE A 285 -23.63 4.71 22.40
CA PHE A 285 -24.80 4.59 23.27
C PHE A 285 -25.23 3.11 23.37
N PRO A 286 -25.44 2.56 24.58
CA PRO A 286 -25.74 1.14 24.73
C PRO A 286 -27.21 0.81 24.40
N THR A 287 -27.44 -0.25 23.63
CA THR A 287 -28.79 -0.78 23.33
C THR A 287 -29.11 -2.09 24.05
N GLY A 288 -28.15 -2.64 24.80
CA GLY A 288 -28.29 -3.95 25.44
C GLY A 288 -28.65 -5.05 24.43
N GLN A 289 -29.66 -5.85 24.76
CA GLN A 289 -30.27 -6.84 23.87
C GLN A 289 -31.53 -6.30 23.17
N ALA A 290 -31.96 -5.07 23.48
CA ALA A 290 -33.20 -4.50 22.97
C ALA A 290 -33.09 -4.11 21.49
N GLY A 291 -31.93 -3.63 21.04
CA GLY A 291 -31.68 -3.25 19.64
C GLY A 291 -31.38 -4.41 18.68
N GLY A 292 -31.70 -5.65 19.05
CA GLY A 292 -31.53 -6.82 18.19
C GLY A 292 -30.06 -7.10 17.78
N PRO A 293 -29.84 -7.90 16.72
CA PRO A 293 -28.49 -8.23 16.24
C PRO A 293 -27.76 -7.03 15.61
N ARG A 294 -28.52 -6.03 15.12
CA ARG A 294 -27.99 -4.83 14.47
C ARG A 294 -27.68 -3.69 15.45
N ARG A 295 -28.07 -3.84 16.72
CA ARG A 295 -27.86 -2.85 17.80
C ARG A 295 -28.53 -1.51 17.46
N ASP A 296 -29.72 -1.58 16.89
CA ASP A 296 -30.47 -0.40 16.46
C ASP A 296 -31.17 0.25 17.66
N VAL A 297 -30.89 1.53 17.88
CA VAL A 297 -31.46 2.34 18.96
C VAL A 297 -32.96 2.56 18.73
N ILE A 298 -33.39 2.68 17.47
CA ILE A 298 -34.81 2.87 17.11
C ILE A 298 -35.59 1.57 17.34
N GLU A 299 -34.99 0.41 17.02
CA GLU A 299 -35.61 -0.89 17.35
C GLU A 299 -35.71 -1.07 18.87
N ALA A 300 -34.68 -0.65 19.61
CA ALA A 300 -34.66 -0.72 21.07
C ALA A 300 -35.76 0.13 21.72
N SER A 301 -36.07 1.31 21.17
CA SER A 301 -37.08 2.21 21.73
C SER A 301 -38.52 1.66 21.61
N LYS A 302 -38.80 0.72 20.69
CA LYS A 302 -40.11 0.07 20.59
C LYS A 302 -40.52 -0.71 21.86
N LYS A 303 -39.56 -1.05 22.72
CA LYS A 303 -39.82 -1.70 24.02
C LYS A 303 -40.11 -0.70 25.15
N SER A 304 -40.10 0.60 24.84
CA SER A 304 -40.25 1.75 25.74
C SER A 304 -39.20 1.81 26.84
N VAL A 305 -39.25 0.89 27.81
CA VAL A 305 -38.33 0.82 28.95
C VAL A 305 -37.28 -0.28 28.72
N VAL A 306 -36.00 0.11 28.77
CA VAL A 306 -34.87 -0.81 28.63
C VAL A 306 -33.92 -0.67 29.81
N THR A 307 -33.52 -1.79 30.40
CA THR A 307 -32.50 -1.82 31.45
C THR A 307 -31.10 -1.74 30.84
N LEU A 308 -30.34 -0.71 31.17
CA LEU A 308 -28.99 -0.44 30.66
C LEU A 308 -28.03 -0.15 31.81
N GLU A 309 -26.75 -0.52 31.64
CA GLU A 309 -25.67 -0.08 32.54
C GLU A 309 -25.14 1.27 32.07
N LEU A 310 -25.40 2.31 32.86
CA LEU A 310 -25.04 3.69 32.56
C LEU A 310 -24.40 4.36 33.77
N VAL A 311 -23.63 5.41 33.49
CA VAL A 311 -23.06 6.29 34.52
C VAL A 311 -24.14 6.78 35.49
N ASP A 312 -23.84 6.74 36.78
CA ASP A 312 -24.75 7.23 37.81
C ASP A 312 -24.45 8.70 38.09
N ARG A 313 -25.33 9.60 37.63
CA ARG A 313 -25.24 11.03 37.94
C ARG A 313 -26.59 11.57 38.34
N VAL A 314 -26.57 12.51 39.28
CA VAL A 314 -27.77 13.13 39.82
C VAL A 314 -27.64 14.64 39.72
N CYS A 315 -28.70 15.31 39.31
CA CYS A 315 -28.76 16.77 39.35
C CYS A 315 -28.89 17.25 40.80
N PRO A 316 -27.98 18.10 41.31
CA PRO A 316 -28.07 18.59 42.69
C PRO A 316 -29.26 19.52 42.93
N LYS A 317 -29.82 20.13 41.87
CA LYS A 317 -30.95 21.07 41.98
C LYS A 317 -32.31 20.38 41.97
N CYS A 318 -32.54 19.42 41.07
CA CYS A 318 -33.84 18.76 40.93
C CYS A 318 -33.86 17.29 41.40
N GLY A 319 -32.73 16.73 41.82
CA GLY A 319 -32.64 15.33 42.29
C GLY A 319 -32.84 14.27 41.19
N ARG A 320 -33.14 14.67 39.94
CA ARG A 320 -33.33 13.75 38.81
C ARG A 320 -32.01 13.07 38.45
N TRP A 321 -32.08 11.75 38.20
CA TRP A 321 -30.98 11.01 37.60
C TRP A 321 -30.84 11.37 36.12
N GLU A 322 -29.61 11.56 35.65
CA GLU A 322 -29.31 11.94 34.27
C GLU A 322 -27.97 11.35 33.83
N SER A 323 -27.90 10.87 32.59
CA SER A 323 -26.66 10.37 31.97
C SER A 323 -25.79 11.49 31.40
N LYS A 324 -26.40 12.63 31.04
CA LYS A 324 -25.74 13.83 30.50
C LYS A 324 -25.03 14.65 31.59
N LEU A 325 -24.02 15.42 31.17
CA LEU A 325 -23.28 16.34 32.06
C LEU A 325 -24.14 17.50 32.60
N ARG A 326 -25.12 17.97 31.82
CA ARG A 326 -26.06 19.01 32.21
C ARG A 326 -27.47 18.45 32.26
N CYS A 327 -28.21 18.82 33.30
CA CYS A 327 -29.61 18.43 33.46
C CYS A 327 -30.46 19.14 32.40
N PRO A 328 -31.24 18.41 31.56
CA PRO A 328 -32.07 19.02 30.53
C PRO A 328 -33.21 19.88 31.12
N ALA A 329 -33.67 19.57 32.34
CA ALA A 329 -34.78 20.29 32.96
C ALA A 329 -34.38 21.65 33.57
N CYS A 330 -33.16 21.79 34.09
CA CYS A 330 -32.77 22.98 34.86
C CYS A 330 -31.40 23.57 34.47
N GLY A 331 -30.67 22.95 33.54
CA GLY A 331 -29.38 23.42 33.04
C GLY A 331 -28.17 23.18 33.97
N GLN A 332 -28.41 22.82 35.24
CA GLN A 332 -27.35 22.62 36.22
C GLN A 332 -26.47 21.40 35.88
N GLU A 333 -25.17 21.50 36.15
CA GLU A 333 -24.24 20.38 36.01
C GLU A 333 -24.55 19.26 37.01
N THR A 334 -24.62 18.03 36.49
CA THR A 334 -24.94 16.84 37.27
C THR A 334 -23.71 16.32 37.99
N ARG A 335 -23.85 15.72 39.17
CA ARG A 335 -22.73 15.15 39.93
C ARG A 335 -22.73 13.63 39.81
N MET A 336 -21.56 13.06 39.55
CA MET A 336 -21.38 11.61 39.46
C MET A 336 -21.34 10.99 40.87
N SER A 337 -22.12 9.95 41.09
CA SER A 337 -22.09 9.14 42.31
C SER A 337 -21.23 7.90 42.09
N VAL A 338 -20.50 7.51 43.13
CA VAL A 338 -19.68 6.29 43.14
C VAL A 338 -20.23 5.35 44.18
N THR A 339 -20.53 4.12 43.77
CA THR A 339 -21.17 3.09 44.61
C THR A 339 -20.30 1.84 44.71
N CYS A 340 -20.35 1.12 45.84
CA CYS A 340 -19.69 -0.19 45.96
C CYS A 340 -20.42 -1.22 45.08
N SER A 341 -19.68 -1.88 44.20
CA SER A 341 -20.22 -2.93 43.30
C SER A 341 -20.85 -4.13 44.03
N LYS A 342 -20.53 -4.34 45.31
CA LYS A 342 -21.07 -5.43 46.15
C LYS A 342 -22.23 -5.01 47.05
N CYS A 343 -22.09 -3.92 47.81
CA CYS A 343 -23.09 -3.53 48.81
C CYS A 343 -24.01 -2.38 48.36
N GLY A 344 -23.74 -1.75 47.21
CA GLY A 344 -24.57 -0.66 46.66
C GLY A 344 -24.53 0.65 47.43
N GLN A 345 -23.76 0.75 48.53
CA GLN A 345 -23.63 1.99 49.29
C GLN A 345 -22.84 3.04 48.49
N ALA A 346 -23.38 4.26 48.45
CA ALA A 346 -22.71 5.42 47.89
C ALA A 346 -21.62 5.89 48.86
N SER A 347 -20.38 6.05 48.37
CA SER A 347 -19.29 6.59 49.18
C SER A 347 -18.83 7.92 48.59
N HIS A 348 -18.75 8.94 49.44
CA HIS A 348 -18.13 10.23 49.12
C HIS A 348 -16.61 10.22 49.34
N ASN A 349 -16.09 9.26 50.12
CA ASN A 349 -14.67 9.11 50.44
C ASN A 349 -14.13 7.81 49.83
N SER A 350 -12.90 7.85 49.32
CA SER A 350 -12.23 6.79 48.54
C SER A 350 -11.99 5.44 49.24
N SER A 351 -12.57 5.21 50.43
CA SER A 351 -12.54 3.95 51.15
C SER A 351 -13.95 3.37 51.27
N SER A 352 -14.12 2.15 50.75
CA SER A 352 -15.34 1.39 50.94
C SER A 352 -15.20 0.52 52.19
N THR A 353 -16.20 0.53 53.07
CA THR A 353 -16.30 -0.40 54.22
C THR A 353 -16.49 -1.87 53.78
N CYS A 354 -16.90 -2.09 52.52
CA CYS A 354 -16.89 -3.38 51.82
C CYS A 354 -15.52 -3.57 51.12
N ASN A 355 -14.95 -4.79 51.06
CA ASN A 355 -13.86 -5.17 50.14
C ASN A 355 -14.33 -5.24 48.66
N GLY A 356 -15.15 -4.29 48.22
CA GLY A 356 -15.69 -4.21 46.86
C GLY A 356 -15.07 -3.03 46.12
N SER A 357 -14.90 -3.14 44.80
CA SER A 357 -14.47 -2.01 43.99
C SER A 357 -15.58 -0.98 43.86
N LEU A 358 -15.19 0.29 43.98
CA LEU A 358 -16.05 1.45 43.76
C LEU A 358 -16.27 1.64 42.24
N VAL A 359 -17.53 1.71 41.82
CA VAL A 359 -17.96 1.88 40.42
C VAL A 359 -18.86 3.10 40.26
N ALA A 360 -18.73 3.79 39.14
CA ALA A 360 -19.49 5.01 38.83
C ALA A 360 -20.71 4.76 37.94
N TYR A 361 -21.19 3.52 37.86
CA TYR A 361 -22.31 3.11 37.01
C TYR A 361 -23.22 2.14 37.74
N ARG A 362 -24.49 2.07 37.33
CA ARG A 362 -25.47 1.10 37.82
C ARG A 362 -26.45 0.69 36.71
N SER A 363 -27.19 -0.39 36.94
CA SER A 363 -28.27 -0.81 36.04
C SER A 363 -29.50 0.07 36.25
N ILE A 364 -29.95 0.74 35.19
CA ILE A 364 -31.03 1.74 35.24
C ILE A 364 -32.05 1.42 34.15
N ASN A 365 -33.32 1.56 34.49
CA ASN A 365 -34.42 1.49 33.54
C ASN A 365 -34.58 2.86 32.89
N VAL A 366 -34.29 2.95 31.59
CA VAL A 366 -34.42 4.18 30.81
C VAL A 366 -35.58 4.08 29.83
N ASN A 367 -36.32 5.18 29.68
CA ASN A 367 -37.32 5.32 28.62
C ASN A 367 -36.62 5.82 27.35
N LEU A 368 -36.33 4.91 26.42
CA LEU A 368 -35.61 5.26 25.19
C LEU A 368 -36.46 6.07 24.21
N VAL A 369 -37.79 6.00 24.30
CA VAL A 369 -38.70 6.78 23.44
C VAL A 369 -38.56 8.26 23.79
N GLU A 370 -38.71 8.60 25.07
CA GLU A 370 -38.56 9.98 25.56
C GLU A 370 -37.17 10.54 25.23
N MET A 371 -36.11 9.77 25.48
CA MET A 371 -34.74 10.21 25.18
C MET A 371 -34.51 10.49 23.68
N LEU A 372 -35.13 9.70 22.80
CA LEU A 372 -35.05 9.91 21.36
C LEU A 372 -35.88 11.12 20.93
N GLU A 373 -37.11 11.27 21.43
CA GLU A 373 -37.98 12.41 21.11
C GLU A 373 -37.35 13.73 21.57
N GLU A 374 -36.76 13.77 22.77
CA GLU A 374 -35.98 14.91 23.26
C GLU A 374 -34.80 15.23 22.32
N ALA A 375 -34.05 14.21 21.89
CA ALA A 375 -32.90 14.39 21.00
C ALA A 375 -33.31 14.89 19.61
N VAL A 376 -34.39 14.35 19.03
CA VAL A 376 -34.94 14.77 17.74
C VAL A 376 -35.48 16.19 17.80
N GLY A 377 -36.27 16.50 18.84
CA GLY A 377 -36.84 17.83 19.04
C GLY A 377 -35.76 18.89 19.21
N ARG A 378 -34.69 18.58 19.96
CA ARG A 378 -33.55 19.48 20.13
C ARG A 378 -32.82 19.76 18.83
N LEU A 379 -32.60 18.74 18.01
CA LEU A 379 -31.94 18.88 16.71
C LEU A 379 -32.85 19.47 15.62
N ARG A 380 -34.15 19.67 15.92
CA ARG A 380 -35.18 20.07 14.94
C ARG A 380 -35.18 19.17 13.71
N LEU A 381 -34.85 17.90 13.90
CA LEU A 381 -34.94 16.90 12.85
C LEU A 381 -36.42 16.54 12.65
N GLY A 382 -36.80 16.28 11.40
CA GLY A 382 -38.09 15.67 11.10
C GLY A 382 -38.13 14.20 11.56
N LYS A 383 -38.88 13.37 10.83
CA LYS A 383 -38.93 11.94 11.11
C LYS A 383 -37.53 11.32 10.91
N ILE A 384 -37.04 10.55 11.89
CA ILE A 384 -35.78 9.81 11.75
C ILE A 384 -36.01 8.71 10.71
N GLU A 385 -35.33 8.82 9.57
CA GLU A 385 -35.30 7.79 8.54
C GLU A 385 -34.05 6.91 8.70
N GLY A 386 -34.20 5.60 8.55
CA GLY A 386 -33.10 4.64 8.61
C GLY A 386 -32.85 4.04 10.00
N MET A 387 -31.64 3.51 10.20
CA MET A 387 -31.23 2.78 11.41
C MET A 387 -30.13 3.55 12.15
N VAL A 388 -30.25 3.69 13.47
CA VAL A 388 -29.22 4.33 14.30
C VAL A 388 -28.52 3.26 15.11
N LYS A 389 -27.30 2.90 14.71
CA LYS A 389 -26.56 1.79 15.32
C LYS A 389 -25.80 2.26 16.55
N GLY A 390 -26.17 1.74 17.72
CA GLY A 390 -25.45 1.92 18.97
C GLY A 390 -24.44 0.80 19.25
N VAL A 391 -24.01 0.72 20.50
CA VAL A 391 -23.16 -0.37 21.00
C VAL A 391 -23.98 -1.35 21.84
N LYS A 392 -23.52 -2.59 21.97
CA LYS A 392 -24.21 -3.57 22.82
C LYS A 392 -24.12 -3.20 24.31
N GLY A 393 -23.01 -2.61 24.71
CA GLY A 393 -22.71 -2.16 26.05
C GLY A 393 -21.46 -1.27 25.99
N LEU A 394 -21.36 -0.36 26.94
CA LEU A 394 -20.23 0.57 27.02
C LEU A 394 -19.01 -0.12 27.64
N ILE A 395 -17.82 0.15 27.12
CA ILE A 395 -16.56 -0.50 27.55
C ILE A 395 -15.60 0.44 28.30
N ASN A 396 -15.98 1.71 28.43
CA ASN A 396 -15.27 2.70 29.24
C ASN A 396 -15.49 2.49 30.74
N LYS A 397 -14.63 3.15 31.53
CA LYS A 397 -14.55 3.00 33.00
C LYS A 397 -15.84 3.43 33.71
N THR A 398 -16.41 4.54 33.27
CA THR A 398 -17.58 5.18 33.89
C THR A 398 -18.90 4.72 33.29
N ARG A 399 -18.90 3.94 32.19
CA ARG A 399 -20.11 3.67 31.39
C ARG A 399 -20.84 4.96 31.00
N MET A 400 -20.10 6.04 30.76
CA MET A 400 -20.65 7.28 30.22
C MET A 400 -21.00 7.09 28.74
N PRO A 401 -22.26 7.27 28.35
CA PRO A 401 -22.66 7.23 26.95
C PRO A 401 -22.31 8.54 26.23
N GLU A 402 -22.17 8.46 24.92
CA GLU A 402 -22.21 9.64 24.06
C GLU A 402 -23.66 10.16 23.90
N PRO A 403 -23.87 11.49 23.77
CA PRO A 403 -25.19 12.04 23.48
C PRO A 403 -25.82 11.44 22.22
N LEU A 404 -27.10 11.05 22.30
CA LEU A 404 -27.86 10.47 21.19
C LEU A 404 -27.95 11.41 19.99
N GLU A 405 -27.96 12.72 20.25
CA GLU A 405 -27.98 13.77 19.24
C GLU A 405 -26.82 13.60 18.23
N LYS A 406 -25.61 13.26 18.70
CA LYS A 406 -24.46 12.99 17.82
C LYS A 406 -24.68 11.75 16.96
N ALA A 407 -25.25 10.70 17.54
CA ALA A 407 -25.53 9.44 16.83
C ALA A 407 -26.55 9.63 15.69
N LEU A 408 -27.57 10.47 15.92
CA LEU A 408 -28.59 10.81 14.92
C LEU A 408 -27.98 11.58 13.75
N LEU A 409 -27.17 12.60 14.03
CA LEU A 409 -26.50 13.37 12.98
C LEU A 409 -25.49 12.52 12.20
N ARG A 410 -24.75 11.63 12.86
CA ARG A 410 -23.85 10.70 12.17
C ARG A 410 -24.60 9.72 11.27
N ALA A 411 -25.75 9.22 11.72
CA ALA A 411 -26.60 8.37 10.90
C ALA A 411 -27.15 9.12 9.67
N LYS A 412 -27.57 10.38 9.84
CA LYS A 412 -28.02 11.27 8.75
C LYS A 412 -26.93 11.48 7.69
N SER A 413 -25.68 11.64 8.11
CA SER A 413 -24.53 11.86 7.21
C SER A 413 -23.82 10.57 6.76
N ASP A 414 -24.33 9.39 7.11
CA ASP A 414 -23.72 8.07 6.86
C ASP A 414 -22.22 7.99 7.26
N VAL A 415 -21.88 8.48 8.46
CA VAL A 415 -20.53 8.38 9.04
C VAL A 415 -20.54 7.49 10.28
N SER A 416 -19.44 6.76 10.53
CA SER A 416 -19.33 5.84 11.64
C SER A 416 -18.26 6.24 12.64
N VAL A 417 -18.58 6.12 13.92
CA VAL A 417 -17.71 6.53 15.03
C VAL A 417 -16.72 5.43 15.43
N PHE A 418 -15.51 5.82 15.80
CA PHE A 418 -14.54 4.93 16.45
C PHE A 418 -14.69 4.95 17.98
N LYS A 419 -13.90 4.12 18.69
CA LYS A 419 -14.07 3.86 20.13
C LYS A 419 -13.90 5.10 21.01
N ASP A 420 -13.21 6.12 20.52
CA ASP A 420 -12.88 7.35 21.24
C ASP A 420 -13.79 8.54 20.88
N GLY A 421 -14.78 8.32 20.00
CA GLY A 421 -15.71 9.35 19.54
C GLY A 421 -15.33 9.99 18.19
N THR A 422 -14.12 9.72 17.67
CA THR A 422 -13.62 10.35 16.43
C THR A 422 -14.04 9.61 15.16
N LEU A 423 -13.98 10.30 14.03
CA LEU A 423 -14.29 9.85 12.68
C LEU A 423 -13.00 9.76 11.86
N ARG A 424 -12.62 8.54 11.48
CA ARG A 424 -11.31 8.28 10.90
C ARG A 424 -11.36 7.56 9.56
N PHE A 425 -10.40 7.89 8.71
CA PHE A 425 -10.18 7.23 7.43
C PHE A 425 -8.76 6.65 7.40
N ASP A 426 -8.62 5.34 7.16
CA ASP A 426 -7.31 4.68 7.08
C ASP A 426 -6.79 4.69 5.65
N ALA A 427 -5.54 5.12 5.45
CA ALA A 427 -4.86 5.10 4.16
C ALA A 427 -3.42 4.55 4.30
N SER A 428 -2.92 3.86 3.26
CA SER A 428 -1.52 3.44 3.17
C SER A 428 -0.60 4.64 3.01
N ASN A 429 0.52 4.67 3.73
CA ASN A 429 1.45 5.80 3.70
C ASN A 429 2.35 5.76 2.47
N ALA A 430 2.39 6.85 1.70
CA ALA A 430 3.32 7.03 0.59
C ALA A 430 4.09 8.35 0.74
N ILE A 431 5.32 8.38 0.23
CA ILE A 431 6.21 9.54 0.29
C ILE A 431 5.97 10.39 -0.94
N LEU A 432 5.88 11.70 -0.73
CA LEU A 432 5.94 12.70 -1.79
C LEU A 432 6.75 13.89 -1.28
N THR A 433 7.66 14.41 -2.11
CA THR A 433 8.50 15.58 -1.79
C THR A 433 8.26 16.71 -2.77
N GLN A 434 7.86 16.38 -4.00
CA GLN A 434 7.46 17.31 -5.04
C GLN A 434 6.15 16.86 -5.65
N PHE A 435 5.39 17.82 -6.17
CA PHE A 435 4.17 17.55 -6.92
C PHE A 435 3.98 18.61 -8.01
N ARG A 436 3.25 18.28 -9.07
CA ARG A 436 2.71 19.29 -9.98
C ARG A 436 1.26 19.61 -9.57
N PRO A 437 0.85 20.88 -9.49
CA PRO A 437 -0.52 21.22 -9.07
C PRO A 437 -1.61 20.50 -9.86
N GLY A 438 -1.39 20.29 -11.16
CA GLY A 438 -2.32 19.56 -12.03
C GLY A 438 -2.52 18.09 -11.66
N GLU A 439 -1.51 17.41 -11.11
CA GLU A 439 -1.58 15.99 -10.72
C GLU A 439 -2.51 15.78 -9.51
N ILE A 440 -2.57 16.78 -8.62
CA ILE A 440 -3.30 16.68 -7.35
C ILE A 440 -4.64 17.44 -7.36
N GLY A 441 -5.04 17.97 -8.52
CA GLY A 441 -6.25 18.76 -8.68
C GLY A 441 -6.22 20.13 -7.98
N LEU A 442 -5.03 20.69 -7.76
CA LEU A 442 -4.85 21.99 -7.12
C LEU A 442 -4.84 23.10 -8.19
N SER A 443 -5.80 24.03 -8.12
CA SER A 443 -5.80 25.21 -9.00
C SER A 443 -4.67 26.17 -8.63
N LEU A 444 -4.13 26.89 -9.61
CA LEU A 444 -3.06 27.86 -9.38
C LEU A 444 -3.47 28.99 -8.42
N GLU A 445 -4.73 29.43 -8.52
CA GLU A 445 -5.29 30.41 -7.58
C GLU A 445 -5.25 29.88 -6.14
N LYS A 446 -5.73 28.64 -5.95
CA LYS A 446 -5.76 28.02 -4.63
C LYS A 446 -4.36 27.72 -4.10
N ALA A 447 -3.43 27.33 -4.98
CA ALA A 447 -2.02 27.12 -4.65
C ALA A 447 -1.42 28.39 -4.05
N ARG A 448 -1.64 29.55 -4.68
CA ARG A 448 -1.17 30.84 -4.18
C ARG A 448 -1.82 31.23 -2.85
N GLU A 449 -3.13 30.98 -2.67
CA GLU A 449 -3.83 31.24 -1.41
C GLU A 449 -3.24 30.45 -0.23
N ILE A 450 -2.79 29.21 -0.46
CA ILE A 450 -2.23 28.35 0.58
C ILE A 450 -0.70 28.48 0.73
N GLY A 451 -0.06 29.34 -0.06
CA GLY A 451 1.35 29.72 0.08
C GLY A 451 2.31 29.24 -1.02
N TYR A 452 1.83 28.49 -2.02
CA TYR A 452 2.65 28.05 -3.15
C TYR A 452 2.66 29.11 -4.25
N THR A 453 3.71 29.93 -4.28
CA THR A 453 3.87 31.03 -5.25
C THR A 453 5.00 30.82 -6.26
N ILE A 454 5.99 30.01 -5.91
CA ILE A 454 7.15 29.68 -6.74
C ILE A 454 7.24 28.18 -6.99
N ASP A 455 7.85 27.80 -8.10
CA ASP A 455 8.22 26.42 -8.40
C ASP A 455 9.59 26.06 -7.77
N MET A 456 9.99 24.81 -7.95
CA MET A 456 11.25 24.26 -7.41
C MET A 456 12.50 24.92 -7.99
N ASP A 457 12.41 25.50 -9.20
CA ASP A 457 13.50 26.19 -9.88
C ASP A 457 13.55 27.70 -9.51
N GLY A 458 12.61 28.17 -8.68
CA GLY A 458 12.52 29.55 -8.22
C GLY A 458 11.74 30.49 -9.15
N HIS A 459 11.07 29.96 -10.17
CA HIS A 459 10.22 30.74 -11.07
C HIS A 459 8.81 30.91 -10.50
N GLU A 460 8.09 31.94 -10.95
CA GLU A 460 6.69 32.14 -10.56
C GLU A 460 5.79 30.97 -11.02
N LEU A 461 4.90 30.52 -10.13
CA LEU A 461 3.96 29.46 -10.41
C LEU A 461 2.85 29.98 -11.35
N SER A 462 2.97 29.64 -12.63
CA SER A 462 2.12 30.09 -13.74
C SER A 462 1.50 28.93 -14.53
N ASN A 463 2.01 27.71 -14.40
CA ASN A 463 1.57 26.53 -15.13
C ASN A 463 1.32 25.36 -14.17
N PRO A 464 0.19 24.64 -14.27
CA PRO A 464 -0.10 23.49 -13.41
C PRO A 464 0.86 22.31 -13.59
N ARG A 465 1.72 22.33 -14.61
CA ARG A 465 2.79 21.35 -14.82
C ARG A 465 4.13 21.76 -14.20
N GLN A 466 4.28 22.96 -13.64
CA GLN A 466 5.50 23.28 -12.89
C GLN A 466 5.58 22.41 -11.64
N LEU A 467 6.81 22.06 -11.25
CA LEU A 467 7.07 21.20 -10.11
C LEU A 467 7.21 22.06 -8.85
N CYS A 468 6.38 21.84 -7.85
CA CYS A 468 6.44 22.52 -6.56
C CYS A 468 7.07 21.59 -5.52
N ALA A 469 7.91 22.15 -4.65
CA ALA A 469 8.37 21.43 -3.47
C ALA A 469 7.28 21.44 -2.39
N MET A 470 7.01 20.29 -1.77
CA MET A 470 5.91 20.13 -0.84
C MET A 470 6.32 20.51 0.58
N GLU A 471 5.47 21.30 1.25
CA GLU A 471 5.67 21.67 2.64
C GLU A 471 5.52 20.46 3.57
N ILE A 472 6.23 20.48 4.72
CA ILE A 472 6.33 19.32 5.62
C ILE A 472 4.96 18.81 6.07
N GLN A 473 4.06 19.70 6.49
CA GLN A 473 2.76 19.32 7.07
C GLN A 473 1.62 19.30 6.04
N ASP A 474 1.94 19.33 4.74
CA ASP A 474 0.97 19.23 3.67
C ASP A 474 0.77 17.78 3.22
N LEU A 475 -0.48 17.44 2.86
CA LEU A 475 -0.92 16.10 2.52
C LEU A 475 -1.72 16.10 1.22
N VAL A 476 -1.46 15.11 0.39
CA VAL A 476 -2.30 14.74 -0.75
C VAL A 476 -3.00 13.43 -0.40
N VAL A 477 -4.31 13.49 -0.19
CA VAL A 477 -5.11 12.36 0.31
C VAL A 477 -5.84 11.66 -0.84
N SER A 478 -6.12 10.36 -0.73
CA SER A 478 -6.93 9.68 -1.74
C SER A 478 -8.30 10.36 -1.97
N GLU A 479 -8.84 10.28 -3.18
CA GLU A 479 -10.19 10.79 -3.47
C GLU A 479 -11.26 10.17 -2.55
N ALA A 480 -11.13 8.88 -2.24
CA ALA A 480 -12.00 8.18 -1.29
C ALA A 480 -11.96 8.79 0.12
N CYS A 481 -10.79 9.28 0.55
CA CYS A 481 -10.65 10.03 1.79
C CYS A 481 -11.37 11.38 1.68
N GLY A 482 -11.16 12.12 0.59
CA GLY A 482 -11.84 13.40 0.33
C GLY A 482 -13.36 13.30 0.38
N GLU A 483 -13.94 12.29 -0.29
CA GLU A 483 -15.38 12.03 -0.28
C GLU A 483 -15.90 11.67 1.11
N TYR A 484 -15.14 10.89 1.88
CA TYR A 484 -15.50 10.59 3.26
C TYR A 484 -15.43 11.84 4.15
N LEU A 485 -14.34 12.62 4.07
CA LEU A 485 -14.19 13.85 4.85
C LEU A 485 -15.23 14.91 4.48
N LEU A 486 -15.73 14.92 3.24
CA LEU A 486 -16.87 15.75 2.85
C LEU A 486 -18.13 15.37 3.64
N LYS A 487 -18.44 14.08 3.80
CA LYS A 487 -19.54 13.64 4.69
C LYS A 487 -19.30 14.04 6.15
N VAL A 488 -18.06 13.91 6.62
CA VAL A 488 -17.67 14.33 7.98
C VAL A 488 -17.88 15.83 8.17
N SER A 489 -17.47 16.67 7.19
CA SER A 489 -17.62 18.13 7.25
C SER A 489 -19.09 18.54 7.38
N ARG A 490 -20.00 17.89 6.63
CA ARG A 490 -21.45 18.11 6.71
C ARG A 490 -22.00 17.71 8.08
N PHE A 491 -21.54 16.58 8.62
CA PHE A 491 -21.88 16.19 10.00
C PHE A 491 -21.41 17.24 11.03
N LEU A 492 -20.18 17.75 10.90
CA LEU A 492 -19.64 18.74 11.83
C LEU A 492 -20.38 20.07 11.75
N ASP A 493 -20.72 20.54 10.55
CA ASP A 493 -21.52 21.75 10.36
C ASP A 493 -22.93 21.59 10.95
N ASP A 494 -23.59 20.46 10.70
CA ASP A 494 -24.90 20.16 11.31
C ASP A 494 -24.80 20.05 12.84
N LEU A 495 -23.69 19.52 13.37
CA LEU A 495 -23.43 19.41 14.80
C LEU A 495 -23.20 20.80 15.44
N LEU A 496 -22.41 21.66 14.79
CA LEU A 496 -22.18 23.04 15.23
C LEU A 496 -23.50 23.80 15.31
N THR A 497 -24.29 23.78 14.25
CA THR A 497 -25.55 24.55 14.19
C THR A 497 -26.65 23.94 15.06
N SER A 498 -26.91 22.64 14.93
CA SER A 498 -28.10 22.02 15.53
C SER A 498 -27.92 21.64 17.00
N TYR A 499 -26.70 21.31 17.43
CA TYR A 499 -26.43 20.88 18.81
C TYR A 499 -25.74 21.95 19.66
N TYR A 500 -24.75 22.65 19.10
CA TYR A 500 -23.98 23.68 19.80
C TYR A 500 -24.50 25.11 19.59
N GLY A 501 -25.35 25.35 18.58
CA GLY A 501 -25.87 26.69 18.27
C GLY A 501 -24.82 27.64 17.71
N LEU A 502 -23.81 27.11 17.01
CA LEU A 502 -22.71 27.86 16.39
C LEU A 502 -22.84 27.89 14.87
N ASP A 503 -22.18 28.86 14.25
CA ASP A 503 -22.11 28.97 12.79
C ASP A 503 -21.35 27.80 12.16
N LYS A 504 -21.72 27.45 10.92
CA LYS A 504 -21.04 26.44 10.12
C LYS A 504 -19.60 26.86 9.82
N LEU A 505 -18.66 25.93 9.92
CA LEU A 505 -17.24 26.17 9.67
C LEU A 505 -16.85 25.83 8.24
N TYR A 506 -17.16 24.61 7.78
CA TYR A 506 -16.63 24.08 6.53
C TYR A 506 -17.41 24.59 5.32
N LYS A 507 -18.75 24.55 5.40
CA LYS A 507 -19.65 24.92 4.30
C LYS A 507 -19.30 24.21 2.97
N ALA A 508 -18.71 23.01 3.07
CA ALA A 508 -18.17 22.28 1.94
C ALA A 508 -19.29 21.58 1.13
N SER A 509 -19.29 21.84 -0.17
CA SER A 509 -20.21 21.24 -1.14
C SER A 509 -19.56 20.10 -1.90
N LYS A 510 -18.27 20.25 -2.23
CA LYS A 510 -17.42 19.31 -2.97
C LYS A 510 -16.12 19.07 -2.19
N LYS A 511 -15.38 18.00 -2.52
CA LYS A 511 -14.14 17.63 -1.80
C LYS A 511 -13.05 18.71 -1.93
N GLU A 512 -13.01 19.43 -3.05
CA GLU A 512 -12.04 20.50 -3.32
C GLU A 512 -12.19 21.68 -2.34
N ASP A 513 -13.39 21.87 -1.76
CA ASP A 513 -13.62 22.89 -0.73
C ASP A 513 -12.86 22.55 0.57
N LEU A 514 -12.38 21.31 0.74
CA LEU A 514 -11.56 20.88 1.87
C LEU A 514 -10.06 21.25 1.71
N ILE A 515 -9.63 21.72 0.55
CA ILE A 515 -8.25 22.16 0.32
C ILE A 515 -7.94 23.38 1.22
N GLY A 516 -6.87 23.27 2.01
CA GLY A 516 -6.47 24.24 3.01
C GLY A 516 -7.00 23.96 4.42
N HIS A 517 -7.96 23.04 4.59
CA HIS A 517 -8.43 22.65 5.91
C HIS A 517 -7.47 21.70 6.62
N LEU A 518 -7.45 21.81 7.95
CA LEU A 518 -6.56 21.04 8.80
C LEU A 518 -7.13 19.66 9.14
N VAL A 519 -6.25 18.67 9.08
CA VAL A 519 -6.47 17.27 9.46
C VAL A 519 -5.51 16.84 10.55
N VAL A 520 -5.84 15.75 11.21
CA VAL A 520 -4.97 15.05 12.16
C VAL A 520 -4.63 13.69 11.57
N GLY A 521 -3.35 13.48 11.30
CA GLY A 521 -2.78 12.17 11.00
C GLY A 521 -2.45 11.46 12.31
N LEU A 522 -2.99 10.26 12.52
CA LEU A 522 -2.72 9.44 13.69
C LEU A 522 -2.40 8.01 13.28
N SER A 523 -1.26 7.53 13.77
CA SER A 523 -0.78 6.19 13.52
C SER A 523 -1.37 5.17 14.50
N PRO A 524 -1.57 3.91 14.07
CA PRO A 524 -1.88 2.83 14.99
C PRO A 524 -0.82 2.75 16.09
N HIS A 525 -1.20 2.31 17.29
CA HIS A 525 -0.27 2.14 18.42
C HIS A 525 0.45 3.41 18.90
N THR A 526 0.06 4.61 18.45
CA THR A 526 0.54 5.88 19.00
C THR A 526 -0.60 6.65 19.66
N SER A 527 -0.27 7.73 20.37
CA SER A 527 -1.26 8.58 21.06
C SER A 527 -1.06 10.07 20.80
N VAL A 528 -0.20 10.42 19.85
CA VAL A 528 0.08 11.79 19.43
C VAL A 528 -0.36 11.92 17.98
N GLY A 529 -1.36 12.77 17.73
CA GLY A 529 -1.79 13.10 16.37
C GLY A 529 -0.96 14.26 15.81
N ALA A 530 -0.47 14.13 14.58
CA ALA A 530 0.21 15.21 13.88
C ALA A 530 -0.80 16.01 13.06
N VAL A 531 -0.86 17.33 13.29
CA VAL A 531 -1.68 18.22 12.48
C VAL A 531 -1.05 18.36 11.09
N GLY A 532 -1.87 18.34 10.07
CA GLY A 532 -1.47 18.63 8.70
C GLY A 532 -2.58 19.32 7.92
N ARG A 533 -2.32 19.66 6.67
CA ARG A 533 -3.22 20.42 5.80
C ARG A 533 -3.42 19.69 4.48
N ILE A 534 -4.67 19.61 4.01
CA ILE A 534 -4.96 19.00 2.71
C ILE A 534 -4.60 20.00 1.61
N ILE A 535 -3.79 19.58 0.64
CA ILE A 535 -3.43 20.41 -0.53
C ILE A 535 -3.96 19.88 -1.85
N GLY A 536 -4.43 18.63 -1.89
CA GLY A 536 -5.00 18.04 -3.09
C GLY A 536 -5.39 16.59 -2.90
N PHE A 537 -5.74 15.94 -4.01
CA PHE A 537 -6.25 14.58 -4.04
C PHE A 537 -5.52 13.71 -5.06
N THR A 538 -5.36 12.42 -4.76
CA THR A 538 -4.85 11.42 -5.71
C THR A 538 -5.87 10.30 -5.92
N LYS A 539 -5.87 9.70 -7.12
CA LYS A 539 -6.69 8.51 -7.41
C LYS A 539 -6.11 7.24 -6.79
N ALA A 540 -4.83 7.24 -6.41
CA ALA A 540 -4.21 6.13 -5.71
C ALA A 540 -4.80 5.93 -4.31
N SER A 541 -4.83 4.68 -3.84
CA SER A 541 -5.30 4.32 -2.48
C SER A 541 -4.22 4.55 -1.42
N VAL A 542 -3.61 5.74 -1.42
CA VAL A 542 -2.52 6.13 -0.52
C VAL A 542 -2.76 7.52 0.07
N CYS A 543 -1.98 7.85 1.09
CA CYS A 543 -1.82 9.20 1.62
C CYS A 543 -0.38 9.64 1.37
N TYR A 544 -0.21 10.52 0.39
CA TYR A 544 1.06 11.14 0.08
C TYR A 544 1.35 12.26 1.06
N ALA A 545 2.51 12.21 1.70
CA ALA A 545 2.98 13.27 2.59
C ALA A 545 4.51 13.31 2.63
N HIS A 546 5.04 14.39 3.18
CA HIS A 546 6.47 14.60 3.28
C HIS A 546 7.07 13.51 4.18
N PRO A 547 8.27 12.96 3.89
CA PRO A 547 8.82 11.88 4.69
C PRO A 547 8.96 12.23 6.18
N LEU A 548 9.27 13.50 6.50
CA LEU A 548 9.30 14.01 7.87
C LEU A 548 7.92 13.95 8.57
N TYR A 549 6.81 14.14 7.84
CA TYR A 549 5.46 14.02 8.40
C TYR A 549 5.11 12.58 8.76
N HIS A 550 5.49 11.61 7.92
CA HIS A 550 5.32 10.18 8.23
C HIS A 550 6.19 9.76 9.41
N ALA A 551 7.46 10.18 9.42
CA ALA A 551 8.37 9.90 10.53
C ALA A 551 7.97 10.54 11.86
N ALA A 552 7.38 11.75 11.86
CA ALA A 552 6.87 12.41 13.06
C ALA A 552 5.78 11.58 13.76
N LYS A 553 5.01 10.80 12.99
CA LYS A 553 3.99 9.90 13.53
C LYS A 553 4.56 8.53 13.94
N ARG A 554 5.89 8.37 13.92
CA ARG A 554 6.64 7.12 14.20
C ARG A 554 6.28 6.00 13.24
N ARG A 555 6.13 6.33 11.96
CA ARG A 555 5.80 5.40 10.89
C ARG A 555 6.75 5.53 9.73
N ASP A 556 6.87 4.41 9.04
CA ASP A 556 7.59 4.28 7.79
C ASP A 556 6.61 4.07 6.65
N CYS A 557 7.15 4.01 5.44
CA CYS A 557 6.39 3.70 4.24
C CYS A 557 6.57 2.24 3.82
N ASP A 558 6.82 1.32 4.75
CA ASP A 558 7.04 -0.11 4.46
C ASP A 558 5.73 -0.91 4.31
N GLY A 559 4.61 -0.24 4.01
CA GLY A 559 3.26 -0.82 4.02
C GLY A 559 2.46 -0.56 5.30
N ASP A 560 2.93 0.38 6.11
CA ASP A 560 2.19 0.95 7.23
C ASP A 560 1.04 1.86 6.78
N GLU A 561 0.05 2.02 7.66
CA GLU A 561 -1.20 2.72 7.40
C GLU A 561 -1.44 3.73 8.51
N ASP A 562 -1.85 4.95 8.14
CA ASP A 562 -2.27 5.98 9.07
C ASP A 562 -3.73 6.34 8.91
N SER A 563 -4.29 6.87 10.00
CA SER A 563 -5.63 7.41 10.00
C SER A 563 -5.61 8.93 9.81
N VAL A 564 -6.54 9.44 8.99
CA VAL A 564 -6.77 10.86 8.75
C VAL A 564 -8.15 11.23 9.30
N SER A 565 -8.21 12.31 10.07
CA SER A 565 -9.45 12.85 10.66
C SER A 565 -9.48 14.37 10.50
N LEU A 566 -10.64 15.01 10.35
CA LEU A 566 -10.72 16.47 10.40
C LEU A 566 -10.34 16.97 11.79
N LEU A 567 -9.57 18.05 11.88
CA LEU A 567 -9.10 18.58 13.18
C LEU A 567 -10.28 18.92 14.10
N LEU A 568 -11.33 19.56 13.58
CA LEU A 568 -12.48 19.93 14.40
C LEU A 568 -13.24 18.71 14.94
N ASP A 569 -13.29 17.60 14.20
CA ASP A 569 -13.89 16.35 14.69
C ASP A 569 -13.16 15.85 15.93
N VAL A 570 -11.82 15.83 15.88
CA VAL A 570 -10.99 15.44 17.02
C VAL A 570 -11.28 16.35 18.21
N LEU A 571 -11.38 17.66 18.02
CA LEU A 571 -11.61 18.60 19.12
C LEU A 571 -13.02 18.49 19.74
N LEU A 572 -14.07 18.26 18.94
CA LEU A 572 -15.46 18.25 19.41
C LEU A 572 -15.93 16.88 19.93
N ASN A 573 -15.42 15.80 19.35
CA ASN A 573 -15.99 14.46 19.52
C ASN A 573 -15.09 13.50 20.30
N PHE A 574 -13.79 13.77 20.41
CA PHE A 574 -12.91 12.99 21.27
C PHE A 574 -13.23 13.20 22.75
N SER A 575 -13.20 12.12 23.53
CA SER A 575 -13.12 12.21 24.98
C SER A 575 -12.38 11.02 25.58
N ARG A 576 -11.53 11.29 26.57
CA ARG A 576 -10.87 10.23 27.36
C ARG A 576 -11.87 9.34 28.09
N GLU A 577 -13.05 9.87 28.42
CA GLU A 577 -14.13 9.10 29.06
C GLU A 577 -14.71 8.03 28.15
N TYR A 578 -14.50 8.07 26.82
CA TYR A 578 -14.98 7.02 25.91
C TYR A 578 -14.00 5.86 25.75
N LEU A 579 -12.74 6.05 26.16
CA LEU A 579 -11.69 5.06 25.95
C LEU A 579 -11.96 3.78 26.74
N PRO A 580 -11.65 2.59 26.16
CA PRO A 580 -11.85 1.32 26.83
C PRO A 580 -11.08 1.20 28.15
N ASP A 581 -11.72 0.66 29.18
CA ASP A 581 -11.12 0.38 30.49
C ASP A 581 -10.37 -0.96 30.48
N ARG A 582 -9.37 -1.06 29.58
CA ARG A 582 -8.50 -2.24 29.41
C ARG A 582 -7.08 -1.79 29.08
N ILE A 583 -6.12 -2.65 29.38
CA ILE A 583 -4.72 -2.46 28.99
C ILE A 583 -4.64 -2.22 27.47
N GLY A 584 -4.02 -1.12 27.06
CA GLY A 584 -3.92 -0.70 25.66
C GLY A 584 -5.10 0.12 25.13
N GLY A 585 -6.13 0.40 25.95
CA GLY A 585 -7.28 1.22 25.54
C GLY A 585 -6.96 2.70 25.26
N LEU A 586 -5.81 3.18 25.74
CA LEU A 586 -5.29 4.54 25.51
C LEU A 586 -4.51 4.69 24.20
N MET A 587 -4.04 3.57 23.63
CA MET A 587 -3.31 3.58 22.37
C MET A 587 -4.28 3.79 21.21
N ASP A 588 -3.79 4.32 20.09
CA ASP A 588 -4.60 4.60 18.90
C ASP A 588 -5.71 5.63 19.18
N ALA A 589 -5.44 6.60 20.07
CA ALA A 589 -6.31 7.72 20.43
C ALA A 589 -5.50 9.02 20.47
N PRO A 590 -6.00 10.16 19.95
CA PRO A 590 -5.27 11.43 19.88
C PRO A 590 -5.25 12.11 21.26
N LEU A 591 -4.50 11.55 22.22
CA LEU A 591 -4.37 12.09 23.58
C LEU A 591 -3.63 13.44 23.57
N LEU A 592 -2.68 13.59 22.66
CA LEU A 592 -1.92 14.81 22.41
C LEU A 592 -1.98 15.15 20.93
N LEU A 593 -1.84 16.44 20.61
CA LEU A 593 -1.73 16.94 19.25
C LEU A 593 -0.39 17.66 19.09
N ALA A 594 0.31 17.38 18.00
CA ALA A 594 1.48 18.12 17.55
C ALA A 594 1.03 19.11 16.46
N PRO A 595 0.79 20.40 16.81
CA PRO A 595 0.31 21.39 15.85
C PRO A 595 1.39 21.80 14.85
N LEU A 596 2.64 21.89 15.31
CA LEU A 596 3.81 22.20 14.51
C LEU A 596 4.81 21.06 14.65
N LEU A 597 5.35 20.61 13.52
CA LEU A 597 6.37 19.57 13.52
C LEU A 597 7.75 20.19 13.56
N ASN A 598 8.53 19.85 14.60
CA ASN A 598 9.95 20.10 14.57
C ASN A 598 10.63 19.00 13.73
N ALA A 599 11.04 19.36 12.52
CA ALA A 599 11.74 18.47 11.59
C ALA A 599 12.98 17.83 12.21
N THR A 600 13.61 18.45 13.22
CA THR A 600 14.82 17.95 13.86
C THR A 600 14.58 16.83 14.90
N GLU A 601 13.34 16.66 15.36
CA GLU A 601 12.96 15.73 16.45
C GLU A 601 12.27 14.45 15.92
N VAL A 602 12.17 14.28 14.60
CA VAL A 602 11.52 13.11 14.01
C VAL A 602 12.40 11.85 14.07
N ALA A 603 11.82 10.70 13.71
CA ALA A 603 12.53 9.43 13.70
C ALA A 603 13.74 9.43 12.76
N ARG A 604 14.82 8.73 13.18
CA ARG A 604 16.12 8.72 12.49
C ARG A 604 16.04 8.33 11.02
N GLN A 605 15.16 7.39 10.67
CA GLN A 605 15.07 6.83 9.33
C GLN A 605 14.69 7.86 8.25
N ALA A 606 14.00 8.95 8.61
CA ALA A 606 13.77 10.04 7.65
C ALA A 606 15.07 10.74 7.26
N PHE A 607 16.00 10.90 8.20
CA PHE A 607 17.24 11.64 7.94
C PHE A 607 18.23 10.88 7.04
N ASN A 608 17.99 9.61 6.75
CA ASN A 608 18.84 8.83 5.85
C ASN A 608 18.50 9.03 4.36
N ILE A 609 17.45 9.79 4.04
CA ILE A 609 17.10 10.11 2.64
C ILE A 609 18.21 10.97 2.03
N GLU A 610 18.70 10.57 0.86
CA GLU A 610 19.63 11.33 0.04
C GLU A 610 19.03 12.66 -0.46
N THR A 611 19.81 13.73 -0.50
CA THR A 611 19.35 15.07 -0.92
C THR A 611 19.82 15.49 -2.32
N ILE A 612 20.61 14.63 -2.98
CA ILE A 612 21.23 14.91 -4.28
C ILE A 612 20.24 14.74 -5.44
N THR A 613 20.52 15.44 -6.54
CA THR A 613 19.78 15.31 -7.81
C THR A 613 20.47 14.37 -8.80
N SER A 614 21.75 14.08 -8.61
CA SER A 614 22.53 13.12 -9.41
C SER A 614 23.63 12.49 -8.56
N PHE A 615 23.86 11.18 -8.73
CA PHE A 615 24.94 10.47 -8.06
C PHE A 615 26.28 10.70 -8.78
N PRO A 616 27.38 10.96 -8.05
CA PRO A 616 28.69 11.13 -8.67
C PRO A 616 29.26 9.80 -9.21
N ILE A 617 30.17 9.86 -10.17
CA ILE A 617 30.84 8.67 -10.75
C ILE A 617 31.47 7.79 -9.66
N ALA A 618 32.13 8.41 -8.69
CA ALA A 618 32.78 7.71 -7.57
C ALA A 618 31.80 6.86 -6.74
N PHE A 619 30.53 7.27 -6.62
CA PHE A 619 29.52 6.45 -5.96
C PHE A 619 29.29 5.14 -6.72
N TYR A 620 29.08 5.21 -8.03
CA TYR A 620 28.88 4.03 -8.87
C TYR A 620 30.09 3.08 -8.82
N GLU A 621 31.31 3.60 -8.88
CA GLU A 621 32.53 2.79 -8.74
C GLU A 621 32.62 2.07 -7.39
N LYS A 622 32.25 2.75 -6.30
CA LYS A 622 32.19 2.15 -4.96
C LYS A 622 31.14 1.06 -4.85
N THR A 623 30.04 1.14 -5.62
CA THR A 623 29.04 0.07 -5.67
C THR A 623 29.61 -1.22 -6.27
N LEU A 624 30.52 -1.12 -7.26
CA LEU A 624 31.10 -2.29 -7.93
C LEU A 624 31.98 -3.13 -7.00
N VAL A 625 32.67 -2.48 -6.05
CA VAL A 625 33.51 -3.16 -5.05
C VAL A 625 32.74 -3.58 -3.80
N GLY A 626 31.43 -3.32 -3.74
CA GLY A 626 30.59 -3.68 -2.61
C GLY A 626 30.90 -2.89 -1.33
N ALA A 627 31.25 -1.61 -1.46
CA ALA A 627 31.61 -0.76 -0.33
C ALA A 627 30.49 -0.69 0.73
N SER A 628 30.88 -0.44 1.98
CA SER A 628 29.92 -0.13 3.04
C SER A 628 29.22 1.20 2.73
N PRO A 629 27.91 1.33 2.97
CA PRO A 629 27.19 2.59 2.72
C PRO A 629 27.82 3.76 3.50
N LYS A 630 28.32 3.53 4.72
CA LYS A 630 28.97 4.58 5.51
C LYS A 630 30.26 5.14 4.88
N GLU A 631 30.93 4.38 4.01
CA GLU A 631 32.14 4.86 3.31
C GLU A 631 31.84 5.86 2.21
N VAL A 632 30.59 5.93 1.75
CA VAL A 632 30.15 6.83 0.67
C VAL A 632 29.21 7.92 1.18
N GLU A 633 29.02 8.04 2.49
CA GLU A 633 28.17 9.07 3.10
C GLU A 633 28.65 10.49 2.76
N ASP A 634 29.96 10.69 2.63
CA ASP A 634 30.54 11.97 2.18
C ASP A 634 30.23 12.28 0.70
N LEU A 635 30.03 11.26 -0.13
CA LEU A 635 29.70 11.39 -1.56
C LEU A 635 28.21 11.60 -1.79
N VAL A 636 27.38 11.06 -0.90
CA VAL A 636 25.91 11.10 -0.97
C VAL A 636 25.37 11.72 0.32
N PRO A 637 25.33 13.06 0.39
CA PRO A 637 24.79 13.74 1.56
C PRO A 637 23.34 13.34 1.79
N THR A 638 23.02 13.06 3.05
CA THR A 638 21.68 12.75 3.51
C THR A 638 21.04 13.95 4.18
N LEU A 639 19.73 13.89 4.41
CA LEU A 639 19.01 14.86 5.22
C LEU A 639 19.67 15.09 6.58
N ASN A 640 20.36 14.09 7.16
CA ASN A 640 21.08 14.23 8.42
C ASN A 640 22.26 15.21 8.31
N ASN A 641 22.99 15.17 7.19
CA ASN A 641 24.13 16.06 6.93
C ASN A 641 23.65 17.47 6.57
N ALA A 642 22.49 17.58 5.92
CA ALA A 642 21.92 18.83 5.43
C ALA A 642 21.00 19.56 6.44
N ARG A 643 20.90 19.10 7.70
CA ARG A 643 19.94 19.66 8.69
C ARG A 643 20.14 21.15 8.95
N GLU A 644 21.39 21.58 9.04
CA GLU A 644 21.73 22.97 9.31
C GLU A 644 21.52 23.83 8.06
N SER A 645 21.90 23.33 6.89
CA SER A 645 21.75 24.05 5.61
C SER A 645 20.30 24.16 5.13
N LEU A 646 19.45 23.17 5.46
CA LEU A 646 18.01 23.17 5.15
C LEU A 646 17.15 23.86 6.23
N SER A 647 17.78 24.48 7.23
CA SER A 647 17.05 25.16 8.29
C SER A 647 16.21 26.32 7.73
N GLY A 648 14.89 26.10 7.66
CA GLY A 648 13.93 27.06 7.12
C GLY A 648 13.37 26.71 5.73
N ASN A 649 14.02 25.82 4.98
CA ASN A 649 13.52 25.32 3.69
C ASN A 649 13.90 23.84 3.49
N TRP A 650 12.95 22.93 3.73
CA TRP A 650 13.16 21.48 3.73
C TRP A 650 12.97 20.84 2.34
N ASN A 651 13.39 21.53 1.29
CA ASN A 651 13.31 21.03 -0.08
C ASN A 651 14.35 19.94 -0.32
N ILE A 652 13.89 18.76 -0.72
CA ILE A 652 14.74 17.59 -0.98
C ILE A 652 14.83 17.38 -2.49
N GLY A 653 16.02 17.22 -3.06
CA GLY A 653 16.16 16.85 -4.47
C GLY A 653 15.60 15.45 -4.79
N PHE A 654 15.54 15.11 -6.08
CA PHE A 654 15.26 13.75 -6.55
C PHE A 654 16.16 13.41 -7.74
N THR A 655 16.39 12.12 -7.96
CA THR A 655 17.30 11.63 -9.02
C THR A 655 16.59 11.21 -10.31
N HIS A 656 15.34 10.73 -10.19
CA HIS A 656 14.57 10.20 -11.31
C HIS A 656 13.24 10.95 -11.44
N PRO A 657 12.96 11.58 -12.59
CA PRO A 657 11.69 12.25 -12.80
C PRO A 657 10.57 11.23 -13.01
N THR A 658 9.35 11.69 -12.78
CA THR A 658 8.11 11.00 -13.16
C THR A 658 7.23 11.94 -13.96
N GLU A 659 6.51 11.42 -14.95
CA GLU A 659 5.63 12.27 -15.76
C GLU A 659 4.32 12.63 -15.05
N ASP A 660 3.69 11.66 -14.39
CA ASP A 660 2.41 11.80 -13.69
C ASP A 660 2.25 10.70 -12.62
N LEU A 661 1.86 11.09 -11.40
CA LEU A 661 1.58 10.20 -10.27
C LEU A 661 0.48 9.17 -10.57
N ASP A 662 -0.50 9.54 -11.38
CA ASP A 662 -1.67 8.71 -11.70
C ASP A 662 -1.45 7.81 -12.95
N ARG A 663 -0.33 7.97 -13.68
CA ARG A 663 0.00 7.19 -14.89
C ARG A 663 0.54 5.79 -14.53
N ALA A 664 -0.22 5.04 -13.73
CA ALA A 664 0.16 3.71 -13.26
C ALA A 664 -1.06 2.84 -12.90
N ARG A 665 -0.81 1.62 -12.44
CA ARG A 665 -1.85 0.79 -11.81
C ARG A 665 -2.12 1.35 -10.41
N LEU A 666 -3.33 1.86 -10.19
CA LEU A 666 -3.71 2.52 -8.92
C LEU A 666 -4.43 1.60 -7.93
N THR A 667 -4.98 0.49 -8.40
CA THR A 667 -5.69 -0.51 -7.59
C THR A 667 -5.17 -1.89 -7.92
N SER A 668 -4.80 -2.65 -6.89
CA SER A 668 -4.31 -4.01 -7.08
C SER A 668 -5.43 -4.96 -7.52
N ALA A 669 -5.15 -5.78 -8.53
CA ALA A 669 -6.01 -6.88 -8.95
C ALA A 669 -6.36 -7.83 -7.78
N TYR A 670 -5.53 -7.88 -6.73
CA TYR A 670 -5.82 -8.66 -5.53
C TYR A 670 -7.14 -8.23 -4.84
N LYS A 671 -7.53 -6.95 -4.93
CA LYS A 671 -8.81 -6.46 -4.41
C LYS A 671 -9.98 -6.72 -5.34
N GLU A 672 -9.72 -6.71 -6.65
CA GLU A 672 -10.74 -6.93 -7.69
C GLU A 672 -11.16 -8.41 -7.75
N LEU A 673 -10.23 -9.34 -7.47
CA LEU A 673 -10.51 -10.76 -7.46
C LEU A 673 -11.40 -11.16 -6.26
N PRO A 674 -12.58 -11.74 -6.50
CA PRO A 674 -13.58 -11.96 -5.45
C PRO A 674 -13.21 -13.14 -4.53
N THR A 675 -12.65 -14.22 -5.07
CA THR A 675 -12.38 -15.44 -4.30
C THR A 675 -10.89 -15.71 -4.11
N MET A 676 -10.56 -16.40 -3.02
CA MET A 676 -9.20 -16.88 -2.78
C MET A 676 -8.72 -17.88 -3.84
N LEU A 677 -9.62 -18.62 -4.48
CA LEU A 677 -9.25 -19.59 -5.50
C LEU A 677 -8.77 -18.89 -6.77
N ASP A 678 -9.47 -17.83 -7.19
CA ASP A 678 -9.08 -17.02 -8.35
C ASP A 678 -7.71 -16.38 -8.10
N LYS A 679 -7.47 -15.88 -6.89
CA LYS A 679 -6.17 -15.32 -6.47
C LYS A 679 -5.04 -16.34 -6.56
N VAL A 680 -5.27 -17.58 -6.16
CA VAL A 680 -4.26 -18.65 -6.25
C VAL A 680 -4.01 -19.05 -7.69
N LYS A 681 -5.05 -19.14 -8.53
CA LYS A 681 -4.89 -19.44 -9.96
C LYS A 681 -4.04 -18.40 -10.67
N GLU A 682 -4.40 -17.12 -10.54
CA GLU A 682 -3.65 -16.02 -11.14
C GLU A 682 -2.22 -15.94 -10.61
N GLN A 683 -1.99 -16.21 -9.32
CA GLN A 683 -0.65 -16.27 -8.75
C GLN A 683 0.21 -17.37 -9.41
N LEU A 684 -0.37 -18.54 -9.70
CA LEU A 684 0.32 -19.65 -10.35
C LEU A 684 0.54 -19.39 -11.84
N ASP A 685 -0.44 -18.81 -12.53
CA ASP A 685 -0.31 -18.45 -13.94
C ASP A 685 0.75 -17.37 -14.15
N LEU A 686 0.87 -16.41 -13.22
CA LEU A 686 1.95 -15.43 -13.23
C LEU A 686 3.32 -16.09 -12.95
N ALA A 687 3.37 -17.05 -12.03
CA ALA A 687 4.59 -17.80 -11.74
C ALA A 687 5.09 -18.59 -12.96
N ASP A 688 4.18 -19.07 -13.82
CA ASP A 688 4.55 -19.76 -15.05
C ASP A 688 5.05 -18.81 -16.15
N LYS A 689 4.58 -17.56 -16.15
CA LYS A 689 5.01 -16.54 -17.12
C LYS A 689 6.38 -15.96 -16.80
N ILE A 690 6.72 -15.76 -15.53
CA ILE A 690 7.97 -15.11 -15.13
C ILE A 690 9.15 -16.10 -15.20
N VAL A 691 10.17 -15.78 -16.00
CA VAL A 691 11.36 -16.64 -16.15
C VAL A 691 12.12 -16.82 -14.83
N ALA A 692 12.19 -15.77 -14.00
CA ALA A 692 12.90 -15.81 -12.73
C ALA A 692 12.19 -16.61 -11.62
N VAL A 693 10.93 -17.01 -11.82
CA VAL A 693 10.12 -17.69 -10.79
C VAL A 693 9.95 -19.17 -11.14
N LYS A 694 10.24 -20.04 -10.17
CA LYS A 694 9.97 -21.48 -10.29
C LYS A 694 8.57 -21.78 -9.77
N GLY A 695 7.62 -22.05 -10.67
CA GLY A 695 6.23 -22.37 -10.33
C GLY A 695 6.08 -23.52 -9.32
N GLU A 696 6.93 -24.54 -9.41
CA GLU A 696 6.96 -25.67 -8.46
C GLU A 696 7.20 -25.22 -7.02
N GLU A 697 8.17 -24.33 -6.78
CA GLU A 697 8.47 -23.82 -5.45
C GLU A 697 7.34 -22.94 -4.90
N VAL A 698 6.71 -22.14 -5.76
CA VAL A 698 5.54 -21.34 -5.39
C VAL A 698 4.40 -22.25 -4.96
N ALA A 699 4.07 -23.26 -5.77
CA ALA A 699 3.05 -24.25 -5.47
C ALA A 699 3.32 -24.96 -4.13
N ARG A 700 4.57 -25.39 -3.89
CA ARG A 700 5.00 -26.03 -2.63
C ARG A 700 4.77 -25.14 -1.42
N LYS A 701 5.14 -23.85 -1.52
CA LYS A 701 4.96 -22.88 -0.43
C LYS A 701 3.49 -22.59 -0.16
N VAL A 702 2.66 -22.42 -1.20
CA VAL A 702 1.21 -22.20 -1.05
C VAL A 702 0.52 -23.42 -0.42
N LEU A 703 0.84 -24.63 -0.91
CA LEU A 703 0.30 -25.89 -0.38
C LEU A 703 0.66 -26.08 1.10
N GLY A 704 1.94 -25.95 1.44
CA GLY A 704 2.42 -26.23 2.81
C GLY A 704 1.99 -25.19 3.84
N THR A 705 2.05 -23.90 3.49
CA THR A 705 1.92 -22.81 4.48
C THR A 705 0.47 -22.38 4.70
N HIS A 706 -0.35 -22.46 3.65
CA HIS A 706 -1.73 -21.98 3.65
C HIS A 706 -2.74 -23.12 3.52
N ILE A 707 -2.72 -23.84 2.38
CA ILE A 707 -3.83 -24.74 2.03
C ILE A 707 -3.92 -25.94 2.98
N LEU A 708 -2.85 -26.72 3.14
CA LEU A 708 -2.87 -27.91 4.00
C LEU A 708 -3.13 -27.54 5.46
N ARG A 709 -2.61 -26.40 5.92
CA ARG A 709 -2.81 -25.89 7.28
C ARG A 709 -4.28 -25.52 7.52
N ASP A 710 -4.92 -24.88 6.55
CA ASP A 710 -6.34 -24.54 6.61
C ASP A 710 -7.23 -25.78 6.55
N LEU A 711 -6.95 -26.74 5.67
CA LEU A 711 -7.73 -27.99 5.56
C LEU A 711 -7.72 -28.76 6.89
N VAL A 712 -6.53 -29.05 7.42
CA VAL A 712 -6.37 -29.79 8.69
C VAL A 712 -6.91 -28.98 9.87
N GLY A 713 -6.67 -27.67 9.88
CA GLY A 713 -7.16 -26.76 10.92
C GLY A 713 -8.69 -26.68 10.98
N ASN A 714 -9.33 -26.57 9.82
CA ASN A 714 -10.78 -26.54 9.70
C ASN A 714 -11.40 -27.89 10.06
N LEU A 715 -10.81 -29.01 9.63
CA LEU A 715 -11.27 -30.35 10.00
C LEU A 715 -11.19 -30.56 11.52
N ARG A 716 -10.07 -30.20 12.16
CA ARG A 716 -9.91 -30.26 13.62
C ARG A 716 -10.89 -29.33 14.34
N THR A 717 -11.14 -28.14 13.80
CA THR A 717 -12.11 -27.19 14.39
C THR A 717 -13.52 -27.73 14.25
N PHE A 718 -13.86 -28.35 13.12
CA PHE A 718 -15.17 -28.96 12.87
C PHE A 718 -15.48 -30.07 13.88
N THR A 719 -14.54 -30.98 14.14
CA THR A 719 -14.75 -32.09 15.10
C THR A 719 -14.81 -31.62 16.56
N SER A 720 -14.19 -30.48 16.89
CA SER A 720 -14.15 -29.91 18.24
C SER A 720 -15.11 -28.72 18.45
N GLN A 721 -15.98 -28.45 17.48
CA GLN A 721 -16.78 -27.24 17.44
C GLN A 721 -17.83 -27.15 18.56
N ARG A 722 -18.25 -25.91 18.84
CA ARG A 722 -19.37 -25.63 19.75
C ARG A 722 -20.64 -25.43 18.94
N SER A 723 -21.79 -25.78 19.51
CA SER A 723 -23.06 -25.37 18.92
C SER A 723 -23.28 -23.88 19.18
N ARG A 724 -23.96 -23.17 18.28
CA ARG A 724 -24.33 -21.76 18.43
C ARG A 724 -25.83 -21.60 18.27
N CYS A 725 -26.46 -20.92 19.22
CA CYS A 725 -27.85 -20.50 19.06
C CYS A 725 -27.94 -19.31 18.09
N SER A 726 -28.80 -19.43 17.08
CA SER A 726 -29.07 -18.36 16.09
C SER A 726 -29.68 -17.10 16.71
N LYS A 727 -30.47 -17.24 17.78
CA LYS A 727 -31.21 -16.12 18.41
C LYS A 727 -30.39 -15.37 19.46
N CYS A 728 -29.86 -16.07 20.46
CA CYS A 728 -29.18 -15.43 21.60
C CYS A 728 -27.64 -15.51 21.55
N ASN A 729 -27.07 -16.15 20.53
CA ASN A 729 -25.62 -16.38 20.39
C ASN A 729 -24.97 -17.13 21.57
N TRP A 730 -25.76 -17.81 22.41
CA TRP A 730 -25.21 -18.72 23.40
C TRP A 730 -24.50 -19.88 22.69
N LYS A 731 -23.27 -20.18 23.15
CA LYS A 731 -22.38 -21.17 22.54
C LYS A 731 -22.09 -22.32 23.52
N PRO A 732 -23.02 -23.26 23.71
CA PRO A 732 -22.76 -24.40 24.57
C PRO A 732 -21.67 -25.29 23.99
N ARG A 733 -20.86 -25.91 24.87
CA ARG A 733 -19.80 -26.83 24.44
C ARG A 733 -20.36 -28.08 23.75
N ARG A 734 -21.56 -28.52 24.13
CA ARG A 734 -22.28 -29.66 23.54
C ARG A 734 -23.70 -29.25 23.20
N ALA A 735 -24.25 -29.80 22.13
CA ALA A 735 -25.67 -29.63 21.82
C ALA A 735 -26.52 -30.28 22.95
N PRO A 736 -27.49 -29.57 23.56
CA PRO A 736 -28.46 -30.17 24.44
C PRO A 736 -29.26 -31.25 23.71
N LEU A 737 -29.58 -32.36 24.39
CA LEU A 737 -30.34 -33.48 23.80
C LEU A 737 -31.71 -33.08 23.24
N LYS A 738 -32.30 -32.00 23.76
CA LYS A 738 -33.56 -31.42 23.25
C LYS A 738 -33.42 -30.76 21.87
N GLY A 739 -32.20 -30.58 21.32
CA GLY A 739 -31.95 -29.94 20.03
C GLY A 739 -32.17 -28.41 19.98
N VAL A 740 -32.65 -27.81 21.09
CA VAL A 740 -32.97 -26.38 21.19
C VAL A 740 -32.13 -25.67 22.24
N CYS A 741 -31.98 -24.35 22.11
CA CYS A 741 -31.26 -23.52 23.07
C CYS A 741 -31.96 -23.47 24.43
N VAL A 742 -31.24 -23.84 25.50
CA VAL A 742 -31.76 -23.84 26.88
C VAL A 742 -32.15 -22.44 27.37
N LYS A 743 -31.53 -21.37 26.84
CA LYS A 743 -31.80 -19.99 27.27
C LYS A 743 -32.99 -19.33 26.58
N CYS A 744 -33.30 -19.70 25.34
CA CYS A 744 -34.26 -18.94 24.52
C CYS A 744 -35.10 -19.77 23.54
N GLY A 745 -34.96 -21.10 23.55
CA GLY A 745 -35.67 -22.01 22.65
C GLY A 745 -35.24 -21.98 21.17
N GLY A 746 -34.28 -21.12 20.79
CA GLY A 746 -33.86 -20.98 19.39
C GLY A 746 -33.07 -22.18 18.85
N LYS A 747 -33.07 -22.35 17.51
CA LYS A 747 -32.32 -23.39 16.80
C LYS A 747 -30.82 -23.29 17.06
N LEU A 748 -30.20 -24.44 17.30
CA LEU A 748 -28.76 -24.59 17.41
C LEU A 748 -28.20 -25.01 16.05
N GLY A 749 -27.13 -24.36 15.62
CA GLY A 749 -26.38 -24.72 14.42
C GLY A 749 -24.90 -24.93 14.74
N PRO A 750 -24.17 -25.56 13.81
CA PRO A 750 -22.73 -25.66 13.89
C PRO A 750 -22.10 -24.26 13.71
N THR A 751 -20.85 -24.13 14.16
CA THR A 751 -20.03 -22.93 13.92
C THR A 751 -19.15 -23.05 12.68
N VAL A 752 -18.85 -24.28 12.26
CA VAL A 752 -18.09 -24.62 11.06
C VAL A 752 -18.89 -25.64 10.26
N PHE A 753 -19.06 -25.39 8.97
CA PHE A 753 -19.85 -26.24 8.06
C PHE A 753 -18.92 -27.09 7.18
N LYS A 754 -19.42 -28.26 6.72
CA LYS A 754 -18.69 -29.19 5.84
C LYS A 754 -18.05 -28.50 4.63
N ALA A 755 -18.82 -27.69 3.91
CA ALA A 755 -18.33 -26.96 2.73
C ALA A 755 -17.16 -26.01 3.04
N GLY A 756 -17.07 -25.50 4.28
CA GLY A 756 -15.93 -24.68 4.72
C GLY A 756 -14.65 -25.49 4.90
N VAL A 757 -14.76 -26.79 5.19
CA VAL A 757 -13.63 -27.71 5.34
C VAL A 757 -13.13 -28.18 3.97
N GLU A 758 -14.03 -28.51 3.04
CA GLU A 758 -13.68 -29.08 1.72
C GLU A 758 -13.23 -28.04 0.67
N LYS A 759 -13.42 -26.75 0.95
CA LYS A 759 -13.26 -25.63 0.00
C LYS A 759 -11.97 -25.65 -0.83
N TYR A 760 -10.84 -26.08 -0.25
CA TYR A 760 -9.53 -26.03 -0.91
C TYR A 760 -9.03 -27.38 -1.43
N LEU A 761 -9.77 -28.46 -1.22
CA LEU A 761 -9.29 -29.81 -1.51
C LEU A 761 -8.98 -30.01 -3.01
N GLN A 762 -9.93 -29.63 -3.88
CA GLN A 762 -9.77 -29.78 -5.34
C GLN A 762 -8.58 -28.98 -5.87
N VAL A 763 -8.44 -27.73 -5.44
CA VAL A 763 -7.33 -26.86 -5.87
C VAL A 763 -5.98 -27.41 -5.42
N ALA A 764 -5.92 -28.01 -4.23
CA ALA A 764 -4.70 -28.66 -3.76
C ALA A 764 -4.28 -29.83 -4.67
N PHE A 765 -5.24 -30.67 -5.09
CA PHE A 765 -4.97 -31.77 -6.03
C PHE A 765 -4.54 -31.26 -7.41
N ASP A 766 -5.22 -30.24 -7.94
CA ASP A 766 -4.87 -29.65 -9.24
C ASP A 766 -3.45 -29.08 -9.22
N MET A 767 -3.04 -28.43 -8.12
CA MET A 767 -1.67 -27.92 -7.94
C MET A 767 -0.62 -29.03 -7.90
N VAL A 768 -0.87 -30.10 -7.14
CA VAL A 768 0.06 -31.24 -7.07
C VAL A 768 0.22 -31.91 -8.44
N LYS A 769 -0.88 -32.04 -9.20
CA LYS A 769 -0.87 -32.61 -10.55
C LYS A 769 -0.15 -31.71 -11.56
N ARG A 770 -0.41 -30.39 -11.53
CA ARG A 770 0.17 -29.42 -12.48
C ARG A 770 1.68 -29.27 -12.31
N TYR A 771 2.16 -29.24 -11.06
CA TYR A 771 3.56 -28.88 -10.76
C TYR A 771 4.44 -30.05 -10.27
N ASN A 772 3.89 -31.26 -10.15
CA ASN A 772 4.60 -32.43 -9.63
C ASN A 772 5.39 -32.16 -8.33
N VAL A 773 4.71 -31.57 -7.34
CA VAL A 773 5.31 -30.97 -6.13
C VAL A 773 5.92 -31.99 -5.14
N GLY A 774 6.02 -33.26 -5.54
CA GLY A 774 6.58 -34.39 -4.79
C GLY A 774 5.53 -35.31 -4.15
N GLU A 775 5.92 -36.58 -3.94
CA GLU A 775 5.07 -37.67 -3.42
C GLU A 775 4.47 -37.38 -2.04
N TYR A 776 5.22 -36.72 -1.14
CA TYR A 776 4.73 -36.40 0.20
C TYR A 776 3.43 -35.59 0.20
N TYR A 777 3.34 -34.55 -0.64
CA TYR A 777 2.16 -33.69 -0.70
C TYR A 777 0.96 -34.41 -1.31
N ARG A 778 1.20 -35.27 -2.30
CA ARG A 778 0.18 -36.14 -2.89
C ARG A 778 -0.42 -37.08 -1.86
N GLN A 779 0.43 -37.88 -1.21
CA GLN A 779 0.01 -38.85 -0.19
C GLN A 779 -0.71 -38.17 0.97
N ARG A 780 -0.24 -36.99 1.40
CA ARG A 780 -0.89 -36.22 2.46
C ARG A 780 -2.29 -35.73 2.08
N LEU A 781 -2.51 -35.30 0.83
CA LEU A 781 -3.83 -34.92 0.35
C LEU A 781 -4.75 -36.13 0.22
N ASP A 782 -4.24 -37.27 -0.25
CA ASP A 782 -5.00 -38.52 -0.32
C ASP A 782 -5.46 -38.96 1.08
N LEU A 783 -4.59 -38.87 2.09
CA LEU A 783 -4.95 -39.14 3.48
C LEU A 783 -6.03 -38.18 4.00
N ILE A 784 -5.89 -36.87 3.75
CA ILE A 784 -6.91 -35.88 4.16
C ILE A 784 -8.25 -36.18 3.49
N LYS A 785 -8.24 -36.58 2.21
CA LYS A 785 -9.46 -36.96 1.49
C LYS A 785 -10.13 -38.15 2.17
N VAL A 786 -9.37 -39.20 2.50
CA VAL A 786 -9.90 -40.37 3.22
C VAL A 786 -10.48 -39.97 4.58
N GLU A 787 -9.80 -39.09 5.34
CA GLU A 787 -10.30 -38.59 6.63
C GLU A 787 -11.62 -37.82 6.47
N LEU A 788 -11.74 -36.98 5.43
CA LEU A 788 -12.97 -36.23 5.15
C LEU A 788 -14.11 -37.18 4.77
N ASP A 789 -13.85 -38.13 3.87
CA ASP A 789 -14.85 -39.11 3.44
C ASP A 789 -15.36 -39.98 4.60
N GLN A 790 -14.48 -40.36 5.54
CA GLN A 790 -14.87 -41.09 6.75
C GLN A 790 -15.61 -40.20 7.75
N THR A 791 -15.20 -38.94 7.92
CA THR A 791 -15.83 -37.99 8.86
C THR A 791 -17.24 -37.61 8.42
N PHE A 792 -17.47 -37.49 7.11
CA PHE A 792 -18.73 -37.06 6.51
C PHE A 792 -19.50 -38.21 5.84
N ARG A 793 -19.21 -39.46 6.23
CA ARG A 793 -19.85 -40.64 5.65
C ARG A 793 -21.38 -40.55 5.86
N PRO A 794 -22.19 -40.64 4.79
CA PRO A 794 -23.64 -40.68 4.93
C PRO A 794 -24.04 -41.93 5.71
N ILE A 795 -24.98 -41.77 6.63
CA ILE A 795 -25.49 -42.86 7.46
C ILE A 795 -26.44 -43.70 6.59
N GLU A 796 -26.20 -45.01 6.51
CA GLU A 796 -27.25 -45.95 6.07
C GLU A 796 -28.33 -45.96 7.17
N GLU A 797 -29.58 -45.65 6.82
CA GLU A 797 -30.72 -45.61 7.75
C GLU A 797 -30.99 -47.02 8.32
N ASP A 798 -30.26 -47.40 9.36
CA ASP A 798 -30.58 -48.61 10.11
C ASP A 798 -31.69 -48.28 11.13
N ARG A 799 -32.90 -48.74 10.83
CA ARG A 799 -34.19 -48.34 11.45
C ARG A 799 -34.33 -48.62 12.96
N THR A 800 -33.31 -49.10 13.66
CA THR A 800 -33.45 -49.62 15.03
C THR A 800 -32.52 -49.05 16.10
N GLN A 801 -31.62 -48.09 15.82
CA GLN A 801 -30.93 -47.35 16.89
C GLN A 801 -30.72 -45.88 16.58
N THR A 802 -31.52 -45.01 17.22
CA THR A 802 -31.34 -43.56 17.24
C THR A 802 -30.11 -43.17 18.07
N LYS A 803 -28.90 -43.41 17.54
CA LYS A 803 -27.67 -42.82 18.07
C LYS A 803 -27.43 -41.50 17.35
N LEU A 804 -27.75 -40.40 18.03
CA LEU A 804 -27.39 -39.05 17.58
C LEU A 804 -25.87 -38.94 17.49
N LEU A 805 -25.33 -38.87 16.26
CA LEU A 805 -23.92 -38.67 16.00
C LEU A 805 -23.67 -37.25 15.49
N VAL A 806 -22.43 -36.79 15.59
CA VAL A 806 -22.02 -35.41 15.30
C VAL A 806 -22.35 -34.98 13.85
N GLY A 807 -22.45 -35.93 12.92
CA GLY A 807 -22.85 -35.69 11.52
C GLY A 807 -24.28 -35.17 11.35
N ASP A 808 -25.18 -35.46 12.29
CA ASP A 808 -26.60 -35.09 12.20
C ASP A 808 -26.84 -33.57 12.39
N PHE A 809 -25.80 -32.82 12.72
CA PHE A 809 -25.84 -31.37 12.93
C PHE A 809 -25.13 -30.55 11.83
N ALA A 810 -24.57 -31.19 10.79
CA ALA A 810 -23.78 -30.54 9.74
C ALA A 810 -24.63 -29.80 8.70
#